data_AF-A0A8H6A644-F1
#
_entry.id   AF-A0A8H6A644-F1
#
_cell.length_a   1.000
_cell.length_b   1.000
_cell.length_c   1.000
_cell.angle_alpha   90.00
_cell.angle_beta   90.00
_cell.angle_gamma   90.00
#
_symmetry.space_group_name_H-M   'P 1'
#
loop_
_entity.id
_entity.type
_entity.pdbx_description
1 polymer ?
#
loop_
_entity_poly.entity_id
_entity_poly.type
_entity_poly.pdbx_seq_one_letter_code
_entity_poly.pdbx_strand_id
1 'polypeptide(L)'
;MDGDDSQGLLKSVLGFFARKRPERSAQPASLRSRTREAWLRTDAYLQHDADGFGEIDPGRVAKALRTLENYVQYDSDRESDSSLEHDVPYPKLQMVRSMIERPSQDPHSSPGTTIRLSKRRRESDAVIQELSHLDREAKKRRVLPREEPNAGDNLEDPDADFAVLMRRHLVSLDNALRRHWICVCQECSGLSVRLSLPHQKKDLKVEACFEVFFGVRSRLATKLQEARITVKDVHKNRTRSTSEPLASGAPEFAHICQSIKESLGQANCLNFALEDGRFQRLRPQPKTFGGDQMSRTVSLSALFKRQQELRGSSSALPLKGKRILAVTLATALLPFLETPWLQPSFNHSKIQFYEPLQGGELPDITKPFLAMEHIPIISARNGDTGVSSGNSKHMVHPNASVLALGILLCELHYCTPVELMQKDSYAARNVNTDYYTSLEMLKTLEVDAGVDYYLATKACLQWEYYPPGQQADFESVSVQRLFYQNVVKRLEAEIFKSWGLRLENLGSFDSRENELCWGSIGREVVRHQTGKADSSNTNNGARAIPHRSISDVAPVSDPSFNSDVVLQMPVQPSPGSQLRGNFAEPLAKRLNFFDASHQAGCEKESQLSRQWMDSLLSSIHHHVDPFDTVEAGRETFEPVRIAILDSGFDPENPLLMTENQRLDPRIKAAQSFIHQTESYDIRDEIGHGTHALGLLLKVATCAEIYIARIAHRETLDRNTYDDIAKARPGSMPKQAFWTELITLLFAAASNDGANFGRAFPAKYPSVFCIHSTDGNGNPSTFNPTADDKDVNFSLLGEHVSSHWPAGKNGCNQPVNVMSGTSVATPIATGLAASVLSFVRQQERHITLESELLGPWLKDVHSMDAVLKSMVRQRRGAGYDYITPHVLFDRNSTREHVYERIKDIRRHMYD
;
A
#
# COMPACT_ATOMS: atom_id res chain seq x y z
N MET A 1 -53.54 -12.64 -0.27
CA MET A 1 -52.15 -12.92 -0.67
C MET A 1 -51.81 -14.33 -0.24
N ASP A 2 -51.44 -15.20 -1.18
CA ASP A 2 -50.93 -16.54 -0.86
C ASP A 2 -49.52 -16.46 -0.24
N GLY A 3 -49.08 -17.54 0.43
CA GLY A 3 -47.78 -17.60 1.09
C GLY A 3 -46.59 -17.33 0.15
N ASP A 4 -46.70 -17.82 -1.10
CA ASP A 4 -45.66 -17.68 -2.13
C ASP A 4 -45.54 -16.23 -2.64
N ASP A 5 -46.68 -15.53 -2.82
CA ASP A 5 -46.69 -14.11 -3.22
C ASP A 5 -46.17 -13.19 -2.10
N SER A 6 -46.39 -13.57 -0.84
CA SER A 6 -45.85 -12.83 0.33
C SER A 6 -44.33 -12.99 0.45
N GLN A 7 -43.80 -14.19 0.18
CA GLN A 7 -42.35 -14.43 0.14
C GLN A 7 -41.71 -13.72 -1.05
N GLY A 8 -42.33 -13.75 -2.23
CA GLY A 8 -41.91 -13.00 -3.40
C GLY A 8 -41.89 -11.49 -3.17
N LEU A 9 -42.93 -10.96 -2.52
CA LEU A 9 -42.99 -9.54 -2.14
C LEU A 9 -41.87 -9.17 -1.16
N LEU A 10 -41.65 -9.97 -0.10
CA LEU A 10 -40.58 -9.72 0.87
C LEU A 10 -39.21 -9.74 0.20
N LYS A 11 -38.96 -10.70 -0.70
CA LYS A 11 -37.72 -10.80 -1.46
C LYS A 11 -37.51 -9.56 -2.34
N SER A 12 -38.51 -9.13 -3.11
CA SER A 12 -38.42 -7.92 -3.94
C SER A 12 -38.14 -6.66 -3.12
N VAL A 13 -38.78 -6.53 -1.96
CA VAL A 13 -38.63 -5.38 -1.05
C VAL A 13 -37.26 -5.37 -0.36
N LEU A 14 -36.78 -6.51 0.14
CA LEU A 14 -35.42 -6.63 0.69
C LEU A 14 -34.38 -6.35 -0.38
N GLY A 15 -34.63 -6.82 -1.61
CA GLY A 15 -33.83 -6.49 -2.79
C GLY A 15 -33.75 -4.99 -3.03
N PHE A 16 -34.85 -4.24 -2.88
CA PHE A 16 -34.86 -2.78 -2.98
C PHE A 16 -34.03 -2.11 -1.88
N PHE A 17 -34.15 -2.56 -0.62
CA PHE A 17 -33.39 -1.97 0.50
C PHE A 17 -31.89 -2.27 0.40
N ALA A 18 -31.52 -3.51 0.06
CA ALA A 18 -30.14 -3.92 -0.22
C ALA A 18 -29.47 -3.05 -1.31
N ARG A 19 -30.30 -2.48 -2.19
CA ARG A 19 -29.93 -1.78 -3.42
C ARG A 19 -30.02 -0.25 -3.28
N LYS A 20 -30.63 0.32 -2.24
CA LYS A 20 -30.82 1.78 -2.13
C LYS A 20 -29.47 2.49 -1.92
N ARG A 21 -29.10 3.43 -2.79
CA ARG A 21 -27.88 4.25 -2.62
C ARG A 21 -28.07 5.23 -1.44
N PRO A 22 -27.00 5.58 -0.69
CA PRO A 22 -27.07 6.63 0.31
C PRO A 22 -27.52 7.94 -0.34
N GLU A 23 -28.56 8.58 0.20
CA GLU A 23 -29.02 9.88 -0.30
C GLU A 23 -27.90 10.93 -0.11
N ARG A 24 -27.48 11.59 -1.20
CA ARG A 24 -26.52 12.70 -1.14
C ARG A 24 -27.22 13.93 -0.58
N SER A 25 -27.25 14.03 0.75
CA SER A 25 -27.73 15.20 1.48
C SER A 25 -26.64 16.29 1.52
N ALA A 26 -27.05 17.57 1.41
CA ALA A 26 -26.16 18.73 1.52
C ALA A 26 -25.53 18.89 2.92
N GLN A 27 -26.06 18.20 3.94
CA GLN A 27 -25.45 18.07 5.25
C GLN A 27 -25.10 16.60 5.55
N PRO A 28 -23.91 16.29 6.08
CA PRO A 28 -23.54 14.93 6.42
C PRO A 28 -24.46 14.40 7.53
N ALA A 29 -25.19 13.31 7.24
CA ALA A 29 -25.97 12.61 8.25
C ALA A 29 -25.04 12.13 9.38
N SER A 30 -25.55 12.13 10.63
CA SER A 30 -24.76 11.68 11.79
C SER A 30 -24.15 10.29 11.55
N LEU A 31 -22.93 10.05 12.05
CA LEU A 31 -22.22 8.78 11.93
C LEU A 31 -23.14 7.60 12.29
N ARG A 32 -23.91 7.73 13.37
CA ARG A 32 -24.88 6.73 13.83
C ARG A 32 -26.02 6.46 12.84
N SER A 33 -26.51 7.48 12.13
CA SER A 33 -27.54 7.31 11.09
C SER A 33 -26.98 6.56 9.89
N ARG A 34 -25.75 6.90 9.48
CA ARG A 34 -25.04 6.25 8.37
C ARG A 34 -24.73 4.79 8.67
N THR A 35 -24.29 4.47 9.88
CA THR A 35 -24.05 3.09 10.34
C THR A 35 -25.34 2.26 10.31
N ARG A 36 -26.46 2.84 10.72
CA ARG A 36 -27.77 2.14 10.73
C ARG A 36 -28.31 1.87 9.33
N GLU A 37 -28.23 2.85 8.44
CA GLU A 37 -28.64 2.68 7.04
C GLU A 37 -27.73 1.70 6.29
N ALA A 38 -26.42 1.70 6.60
CA ALA A 38 -25.50 0.71 6.05
C ALA A 38 -25.80 -0.71 6.58
N TRP A 39 -26.04 -0.85 7.88
CA TRP A 39 -26.44 -2.14 8.47
C TRP A 39 -27.71 -2.70 7.82
N LEU A 40 -28.74 -1.86 7.63
CA LEU A 40 -29.99 -2.26 6.97
C LEU A 40 -29.77 -2.70 5.52
N ARG A 41 -28.86 -2.05 4.78
CA ARG A 41 -28.50 -2.44 3.41
C ARG A 41 -27.77 -3.78 3.38
N THR A 42 -26.77 -3.96 4.25
CA THR A 42 -25.99 -5.20 4.33
C THR A 42 -26.83 -6.38 4.78
N ASP A 43 -27.68 -6.21 5.79
CA ASP A 43 -28.52 -7.29 6.31
C ASP A 43 -29.68 -7.64 5.35
N ALA A 44 -30.34 -6.63 4.76
CA ALA A 44 -31.35 -6.87 3.72
C ALA A 44 -30.76 -7.57 2.49
N TYR A 45 -29.48 -7.29 2.16
CA TYR A 45 -28.75 -7.98 1.09
C TYR A 45 -28.50 -9.45 1.44
N LEU A 46 -27.96 -9.73 2.64
CA LEU A 46 -27.70 -11.10 3.11
C LEU A 46 -28.97 -11.95 3.14
N GLN A 47 -30.11 -11.35 3.47
CA GLN A 47 -31.39 -12.04 3.44
C GLN A 47 -31.90 -12.24 2.03
N HIS A 48 -31.85 -11.23 1.15
CA HIS A 48 -32.27 -11.36 -0.26
C HIS A 48 -31.59 -12.51 -1.00
N ASP A 49 -30.29 -12.72 -0.76
CA ASP A 49 -29.47 -13.76 -1.42
C ASP A 49 -29.49 -15.12 -0.69
N ALA A 50 -30.19 -15.25 0.44
CA ALA A 50 -30.34 -16.54 1.10
C ALA A 50 -31.33 -17.43 0.32
N ASP A 51 -30.87 -18.57 -0.20
CA ASP A 51 -31.66 -19.53 -0.99
C ASP A 51 -32.78 -20.27 -0.19
N GLY A 52 -33.18 -19.78 0.99
CA GLY A 52 -34.08 -20.46 1.94
C GLY A 52 -35.44 -19.79 2.17
N PHE A 53 -35.89 -18.85 1.32
CA PHE A 53 -37.17 -18.14 1.53
C PHE A 53 -38.39 -19.07 1.60
N GLY A 54 -38.36 -20.21 0.90
CA GLY A 54 -39.43 -21.21 0.91
C GLY A 54 -39.66 -21.89 2.27
N GLU A 55 -38.69 -21.84 3.18
CA GLU A 55 -38.74 -22.47 4.51
C GLU A 55 -39.02 -21.49 5.66
N ILE A 56 -39.27 -20.21 5.36
CA ILE A 56 -39.58 -19.20 6.38
C ILE A 56 -41.06 -19.32 6.77
N ASP A 57 -41.32 -19.46 8.08
CA ASP A 57 -42.67 -19.45 8.65
C ASP A 57 -43.53 -18.29 8.08
N PRO A 58 -44.68 -18.56 7.45
CA PRO A 58 -45.54 -17.53 6.87
C PRO A 58 -45.94 -16.42 7.86
N GLY A 59 -46.11 -16.77 9.14
CA GLY A 59 -46.39 -15.80 10.20
C GLY A 59 -45.26 -14.79 10.42
N ARG A 60 -44.01 -15.24 10.29
CA ARG A 60 -42.81 -14.38 10.35
C ARG A 60 -42.64 -13.52 9.10
N VAL A 61 -42.91 -14.05 7.91
CA VAL A 61 -42.92 -13.26 6.66
C VAL A 61 -43.93 -12.11 6.76
N ALA A 62 -45.15 -12.40 7.23
CA ALA A 62 -46.18 -11.38 7.44
C ALA A 62 -45.79 -10.34 8.50
N LYS A 63 -45.04 -10.74 9.54
CA LYS A 63 -44.50 -9.82 10.56
C LYS A 63 -43.45 -8.89 9.95
N ALA A 64 -42.49 -9.42 9.19
CA ALA A 64 -41.45 -8.64 8.52
C ALA A 64 -42.04 -7.64 7.52
N LEU A 65 -43.00 -8.08 6.69
CA LEU A 65 -43.72 -7.20 5.76
C LEU A 65 -44.47 -6.08 6.48
N ARG A 66 -45.14 -6.36 7.61
CA ARG A 66 -45.79 -5.31 8.43
C ARG A 66 -44.80 -4.29 8.98
N THR A 67 -43.65 -4.74 9.47
CA THR A 67 -42.61 -3.85 10.00
C THR A 67 -42.02 -2.97 8.90
N LEU A 68 -41.77 -3.53 7.71
CA LEU A 68 -41.26 -2.80 6.53
C LEU A 68 -42.31 -1.82 5.95
N GLU A 69 -43.58 -2.19 5.91
CA GLU A 69 -44.69 -1.32 5.49
C GLU A 69 -44.78 -0.05 6.37
N ASN A 70 -44.55 -0.19 7.68
CA ASN A 70 -44.52 0.94 8.61
C ASN A 70 -43.26 1.82 8.43
N TYR A 71 -42.16 1.25 7.94
CA TYR A 71 -40.90 1.94 7.74
C TYR A 71 -40.88 2.81 6.47
N VAL A 72 -41.72 2.49 5.47
CA VAL A 72 -41.83 3.23 4.21
C VAL A 72 -42.80 4.42 4.33
N GLN A 73 -42.42 5.60 3.86
CA GLN A 73 -43.20 6.85 3.88
C GLN A 73 -43.36 7.47 2.47
N TYR A 74 -44.47 8.19 2.25
CA TYR A 74 -44.76 8.97 1.05
C TYR A 74 -44.77 10.46 1.34
N ASP A 75 -44.26 11.28 0.40
CA ASP A 75 -44.64 12.69 0.29
C ASP A 75 -45.80 12.80 -0.70
N SER A 76 -46.94 13.29 -0.25
CA SER A 76 -48.02 13.73 -1.14
C SER A 76 -48.36 15.18 -0.82
N ASP A 77 -47.94 16.11 -1.67
CA ASP A 77 -48.45 17.49 -1.72
C ASP A 77 -49.79 17.59 -2.50
N ARG A 78 -50.53 16.48 -2.60
CA ARG A 78 -51.89 16.50 -3.15
C ARG A 78 -52.85 15.97 -2.12
N GLU A 79 -53.69 16.88 -1.62
CA GLU A 79 -54.97 16.54 -1.01
C GLU A 79 -55.71 15.56 -1.93
N SER A 80 -56.14 14.45 -1.32
CA SER A 80 -57.29 13.63 -1.69
C SER A 80 -57.63 13.52 -3.18
N ASP A 81 -57.17 12.45 -3.82
CA ASP A 81 -58.02 11.77 -4.80
C ASP A 81 -58.24 10.32 -4.32
N SER A 82 -59.48 10.11 -3.91
CA SER A 82 -60.00 8.96 -3.18
C SER A 82 -60.54 7.92 -4.15
N SER A 83 -59.68 7.28 -4.95
CA SER A 83 -60.14 6.22 -5.88
C SER A 83 -59.08 5.23 -6.40
N LEU A 84 -58.04 4.89 -5.62
CA LEU A 84 -57.19 3.72 -5.93
C LEU A 84 -57.06 2.78 -4.71
N GLU A 85 -57.91 1.74 -4.75
CA GLU A 85 -57.87 0.42 -4.10
C GLU A 85 -57.36 0.31 -2.63
N HIS A 86 -58.30 0.35 -1.68
CA HIS A 86 -58.07 0.04 -0.25
C HIS A 86 -58.13 -1.47 0.10
N ASP A 87 -58.19 -2.36 -0.90
CA ASP A 87 -58.41 -3.81 -0.67
C ASP A 87 -57.15 -4.68 -0.78
N VAL A 88 -55.96 -4.08 -0.87
CA VAL A 88 -54.71 -4.81 -1.14
C VAL A 88 -53.75 -4.78 0.06
N PRO A 89 -53.28 -5.94 0.58
CA PRO A 89 -52.36 -5.98 1.72
C PRO A 89 -50.97 -5.45 1.35
N TYR A 90 -50.41 -4.60 2.23
CA TYR A 90 -49.12 -3.92 2.08
C TYR A 90 -49.03 -2.95 0.88
N PRO A 91 -49.93 -1.96 0.79
CA PRO A 91 -50.03 -1.09 -0.39
C PRO A 91 -48.73 -0.32 -0.67
N LYS A 92 -47.98 0.10 0.36
CA LYS A 92 -46.69 0.79 0.17
C LYS A 92 -45.64 -0.12 -0.43
N LEU A 93 -45.54 -1.35 0.09
CA LEU A 93 -44.57 -2.33 -0.40
C LEU A 93 -44.91 -2.88 -1.79
N GLN A 94 -46.20 -3.01 -2.12
CA GLN A 94 -46.61 -3.39 -3.48
C GLN A 94 -46.27 -2.31 -4.51
N MET A 95 -46.35 -1.04 -4.14
CA MET A 95 -45.91 0.04 -5.00
C MET A 95 -44.38 0.10 -5.13
N VAL A 96 -43.63 -0.24 -4.07
CA VAL A 96 -42.17 -0.49 -4.18
C VAL A 96 -41.89 -1.59 -5.21
N ARG A 97 -42.63 -2.71 -5.15
CA ARG A 97 -42.50 -3.82 -6.11
C ARG A 97 -42.87 -3.41 -7.54
N SER A 98 -43.95 -2.65 -7.74
CA SER A 98 -44.36 -2.19 -9.07
C SER A 98 -43.38 -1.19 -9.70
N MET A 99 -42.73 -0.33 -8.90
CA MET A 99 -41.62 0.53 -9.35
C MET A 99 -40.39 -0.28 -9.79
N ILE A 100 -40.14 -1.45 -9.20
CA ILE A 100 -39.04 -2.34 -9.58
C ILE A 100 -39.37 -3.10 -10.88
N GLU A 101 -40.62 -3.56 -11.02
CA GLU A 101 -41.05 -4.40 -12.14
C GLU A 101 -41.38 -3.60 -13.42
N ARG A 102 -41.72 -2.31 -13.33
CA ARG A 102 -41.99 -1.44 -14.49
C ARG A 102 -41.13 -0.15 -14.46
N PRO A 103 -39.94 -0.15 -15.08
CA PRO A 103 -39.18 1.07 -15.29
C PRO A 103 -39.91 1.92 -16.34
N SER A 104 -40.37 3.12 -15.97
CA SER A 104 -41.07 4.04 -16.87
C SER A 104 -40.29 4.30 -18.17
N GLN A 105 -40.88 3.99 -19.32
CA GLN A 105 -40.31 4.22 -20.66
C GLN A 105 -40.58 5.64 -21.22
N ASP A 106 -41.22 6.54 -20.46
CA ASP A 106 -41.59 7.88 -20.92
C ASP A 106 -40.77 9.00 -20.24
N PRO A 107 -40.08 9.89 -20.98
CA PRO A 107 -39.28 10.97 -20.40
C PRO A 107 -40.10 12.15 -19.83
N HIS A 108 -41.42 12.18 -19.98
CA HIS A 108 -42.23 13.39 -19.70
C HIS A 108 -43.56 13.20 -18.95
N SER A 109 -43.78 12.10 -18.23
CA SER A 109 -44.94 11.96 -17.33
C SER A 109 -44.55 12.11 -15.84
N SER A 110 -44.88 13.29 -15.29
CA SER A 110 -45.12 13.65 -13.88
C SER A 110 -44.00 13.47 -12.83
N PRO A 111 -43.54 14.55 -12.15
CA PRO A 111 -42.82 14.44 -10.88
C PRO A 111 -43.84 14.20 -9.76
N GLY A 112 -43.72 13.14 -8.95
CA GLY A 112 -44.75 13.00 -7.90
C GLY A 112 -44.71 11.91 -6.84
N THR A 113 -43.77 10.95 -6.83
CA THR A 113 -43.74 10.00 -5.69
C THR A 113 -42.32 9.55 -5.36
N THR A 114 -41.69 10.21 -4.39
CA THR A 114 -40.40 9.78 -3.86
C THR A 114 -40.64 8.90 -2.64
N ILE A 115 -40.20 7.64 -2.70
CA ILE A 115 -40.28 6.71 -1.55
C ILE A 115 -39.21 7.12 -0.53
N ARG A 116 -39.65 7.65 0.62
CA ARG A 116 -38.77 8.01 1.74
C ARG A 116 -38.82 6.93 2.82
N LEU A 117 -37.69 6.76 3.51
CA LEU A 117 -37.63 5.89 4.69
C LEU A 117 -37.93 6.71 5.93
N SER A 118 -38.62 6.10 6.89
CA SER A 118 -38.89 6.74 8.15
C SER A 118 -37.59 7.06 8.88
N LYS A 119 -37.45 8.33 9.28
CA LYS A 119 -36.35 8.81 10.14
C LYS A 119 -36.62 8.55 11.63
N ARG A 120 -37.77 7.96 11.98
CA ARG A 120 -38.13 7.71 13.38
C ARG A 120 -37.34 6.53 13.93
N ARG A 121 -36.63 6.77 15.03
CA ARG A 121 -35.78 5.79 15.72
C ARG A 121 -36.50 4.47 16.03
N ARG A 122 -37.75 4.54 16.52
CA ARG A 122 -38.54 3.35 16.89
C ARG A 122 -38.85 2.44 15.70
N GLU A 123 -39.12 3.03 14.53
CA GLU A 123 -39.47 2.29 13.31
C GLU A 123 -38.22 1.65 12.68
N SER A 124 -37.09 2.37 12.68
CA SER A 124 -35.79 1.84 12.25
C SER A 124 -35.28 0.71 13.16
N ASP A 125 -35.33 0.91 14.49
CA ASP A 125 -34.87 -0.10 15.45
C ASP A 125 -35.73 -1.38 15.36
N ALA A 126 -37.03 -1.26 15.06
CA ALA A 126 -37.92 -2.40 14.86
C ALA A 126 -37.61 -3.21 13.58
N VAL A 127 -37.29 -2.54 12.47
CA VAL A 127 -36.85 -3.24 11.24
C VAL A 127 -35.52 -3.96 11.48
N ILE A 128 -34.55 -3.29 12.10
CA ILE A 128 -33.24 -3.88 12.44
C ILE A 128 -33.41 -5.14 13.28
N GLN A 129 -34.28 -5.08 14.30
CA GLN A 129 -34.53 -6.21 15.18
C GLN A 129 -35.17 -7.40 14.46
N GLU A 130 -36.13 -7.15 13.57
CA GLU A 130 -36.78 -8.26 12.83
C GLU A 130 -35.90 -8.86 11.76
N LEU A 131 -35.13 -8.05 11.02
CA LEU A 131 -34.16 -8.60 10.08
C LEU A 131 -33.08 -9.39 10.83
N SER A 132 -32.51 -8.86 11.92
CA SER A 132 -31.57 -9.62 12.78
C SER A 132 -32.13 -10.97 13.25
N HIS A 133 -33.43 -11.04 13.52
CA HIS A 133 -34.09 -12.28 13.91
C HIS A 133 -34.21 -13.26 12.75
N LEU A 134 -34.55 -12.81 11.54
CA LEU A 134 -34.60 -13.65 10.35
C LEU A 134 -33.22 -14.21 9.99
N ASP A 135 -32.17 -13.40 10.07
CA ASP A 135 -30.79 -13.84 9.88
C ASP A 135 -30.37 -14.88 10.92
N ARG A 136 -30.66 -14.65 12.21
CA ARG A 136 -30.35 -15.61 13.27
C ARG A 136 -31.08 -16.94 13.09
N GLU A 137 -32.33 -16.93 12.65
CA GLU A 137 -33.08 -18.16 12.35
C GLU A 137 -32.55 -18.86 11.09
N ALA A 138 -32.19 -18.12 10.05
CA ALA A 138 -31.52 -18.67 8.86
C ALA A 138 -30.15 -19.30 9.21
N LYS A 139 -29.42 -18.72 10.18
CA LYS A 139 -28.19 -19.28 10.74
C LYS A 139 -28.43 -20.52 11.62
N LYS A 140 -29.52 -20.56 12.41
CA LYS A 140 -29.89 -21.73 13.23
C LYS A 140 -30.34 -22.92 12.41
N ARG A 141 -31.07 -22.71 11.30
CA ARG A 141 -31.46 -23.78 10.37
C ARG A 141 -30.26 -24.41 9.69
N ARG A 142 -29.17 -23.65 9.50
CA ARG A 142 -27.85 -24.14 9.15
C ARG A 142 -27.16 -24.70 10.41
N VAL A 143 -27.62 -25.86 10.90
CA VAL A 143 -26.97 -26.53 12.04
C VAL A 143 -25.53 -26.90 11.65
N LEU A 144 -24.55 -26.16 12.17
CA LEU A 144 -23.14 -26.51 12.13
C LEU A 144 -22.72 -27.08 13.49
N PRO A 145 -21.99 -28.21 13.53
CA PRO A 145 -21.21 -28.59 14.69
C PRO A 145 -20.27 -27.45 15.06
N ARG A 146 -20.09 -27.24 16.36
CA ARG A 146 -19.27 -26.19 16.95
C ARG A 146 -17.78 -26.48 16.74
N GLU A 147 -17.32 -26.32 15.52
CA GLU A 147 -15.92 -26.15 15.16
C GLU A 147 -15.80 -24.81 14.43
N GLU A 148 -15.74 -23.73 15.21
CA GLU A 148 -15.19 -22.49 14.69
C GLU A 148 -13.73 -22.77 14.31
N PRO A 149 -13.27 -22.48 13.08
CA PRO A 149 -11.85 -22.49 12.79
C PRO A 149 -11.25 -21.37 13.66
N ASN A 150 -10.67 -21.76 14.81
CA ASN A 150 -9.98 -20.85 15.70
C ASN A 150 -8.95 -20.09 14.86
N ALA A 151 -9.11 -18.77 14.76
CA ALA A 151 -8.03 -17.86 14.37
C ALA A 151 -7.01 -17.74 15.52
N GLY A 152 -6.68 -18.86 16.16
CA GLY A 152 -5.79 -18.95 17.31
C GLY A 152 -4.50 -19.63 16.92
N ASP A 153 -3.39 -18.92 17.10
CA ASP A 153 -2.01 -19.30 17.45
C ASP A 153 -1.43 -20.66 17.02
N ASN A 154 -1.97 -21.35 16.02
CA ASN A 154 -1.27 -22.45 15.38
C ASN A 154 -0.26 -21.87 14.38
N LEU A 155 0.97 -21.64 14.86
CA LEU A 155 2.13 -21.20 14.08
C LEU A 155 2.62 -22.23 13.04
N GLU A 156 2.05 -23.44 13.03
CA GLU A 156 2.38 -24.54 12.12
C GLU A 156 1.15 -24.92 11.28
N ASP A 157 0.82 -24.10 10.27
CA ASP A 157 -0.21 -24.42 9.29
C ASP A 157 0.44 -25.06 8.03
N PRO A 158 0.11 -26.32 7.68
CA PRO A 158 0.71 -27.01 6.53
C PRO A 158 0.45 -26.32 5.19
N ASP A 159 -0.61 -25.51 5.06
CA ASP A 159 -0.92 -24.79 3.81
C ASP A 159 -0.01 -23.57 3.60
N ALA A 160 0.48 -22.96 4.69
CA ALA A 160 1.50 -21.91 4.61
C ALA A 160 2.86 -22.48 4.17
N ASP A 161 3.22 -23.67 4.66
CA ASP A 161 4.44 -24.36 4.23
C ASP A 161 4.38 -24.82 2.77
N PHE A 162 3.19 -25.22 2.29
CA PHE A 162 2.94 -25.49 0.87
C PHE A 162 3.15 -24.24 -0.01
N ALA A 163 2.66 -23.07 0.43
CA ALA A 163 2.86 -21.82 -0.31
C ALA A 163 4.35 -21.41 -0.41
N VAL A 164 5.12 -21.62 0.67
CA VAL A 164 6.59 -21.41 0.67
C VAL A 164 7.29 -22.35 -0.31
N LEU A 165 6.92 -23.64 -0.32
CA LEU A 165 7.45 -24.62 -1.28
C LEU A 165 7.12 -24.22 -2.73
N MET A 166 5.88 -23.82 -2.97
CA MET A 166 5.42 -23.41 -4.30
C MET A 166 6.14 -22.14 -4.79
N ARG A 167 6.41 -21.17 -3.91
CA ARG A 167 7.23 -19.99 -4.23
C ARG A 167 8.61 -20.42 -4.74
N ARG A 168 9.27 -21.36 -4.07
CA ARG A 168 10.59 -21.86 -4.48
C ARG A 168 10.56 -22.49 -5.88
N HIS A 169 9.52 -23.27 -6.19
CA HIS A 169 9.33 -23.83 -7.53
C HIS A 169 9.07 -22.77 -8.59
N LEU A 170 8.27 -21.75 -8.29
CA LEU A 170 8.01 -20.61 -9.19
C LEU A 170 9.27 -19.79 -9.47
N VAL A 171 10.11 -19.52 -8.46
CA VAL A 171 11.39 -18.83 -8.63
C VAL A 171 12.35 -19.67 -9.48
N SER A 172 12.39 -21.00 -9.27
CA SER A 172 13.17 -21.90 -10.13
C SER A 172 12.69 -21.88 -11.58
N LEU A 173 11.36 -21.90 -11.77
CA LEU A 173 10.74 -21.85 -13.09
C LEU A 173 11.03 -20.52 -13.82
N ASP A 174 10.92 -19.38 -13.16
CA ASP A 174 11.25 -18.07 -13.75
C ASP A 174 12.71 -18.00 -14.18
N ASN A 175 13.63 -18.45 -13.32
CA ASN A 175 15.06 -18.51 -13.64
C ASN A 175 15.34 -19.41 -14.85
N ALA A 176 14.70 -20.57 -14.92
CA ALA A 176 14.86 -21.48 -16.04
C ALA A 176 14.28 -20.90 -17.33
N LEU A 177 13.10 -20.29 -17.28
CA LEU A 177 12.47 -19.63 -18.43
C LEU A 177 13.35 -18.48 -18.95
N ARG A 178 13.90 -17.63 -18.07
CA ARG A 178 14.84 -16.55 -18.46
C ARG A 178 16.11 -17.07 -19.15
N ARG A 179 16.60 -18.24 -18.74
CA ARG A 179 17.82 -18.85 -19.31
C ARG A 179 17.55 -19.58 -20.62
N HIS A 180 16.44 -20.31 -20.72
CA HIS A 180 16.19 -21.27 -21.80
C HIS A 180 15.14 -20.81 -22.82
N TRP A 181 14.30 -19.83 -22.49
CA TRP A 181 13.28 -19.27 -23.38
C TRP A 181 13.72 -17.93 -23.98
N ILE A 182 14.84 -17.94 -24.71
CA ILE A 182 15.26 -16.79 -25.53
C ILE A 182 14.45 -16.83 -26.83
N CYS A 183 13.49 -15.91 -26.96
CA CYS A 183 12.63 -15.86 -28.14
C CYS A 183 13.39 -15.39 -29.40
N VAL A 184 13.86 -16.35 -30.21
CA VAL A 184 14.53 -16.07 -31.49
C VAL A 184 13.51 -15.71 -32.59
N CYS A 185 12.25 -16.12 -32.44
CA CYS A 185 11.27 -15.99 -33.52
C CYS A 185 10.54 -14.65 -33.61
N GLN A 186 10.65 -13.77 -32.61
CA GLN A 186 9.91 -12.50 -32.51
C GLN A 186 8.36 -12.63 -32.55
N GLU A 187 7.84 -13.86 -32.59
CA GLU A 187 6.40 -14.14 -32.64
C GLU A 187 5.83 -14.46 -31.25
N CYS A 188 6.61 -14.92 -30.27
CA CYS A 188 6.08 -15.15 -28.92
C CYS A 188 5.81 -13.80 -28.21
N SER A 189 4.60 -13.59 -27.68
CA SER A 189 4.13 -12.32 -27.10
C SER A 189 4.03 -12.26 -25.58
N GLY A 190 3.94 -13.40 -24.89
CA GLY A 190 3.70 -13.42 -23.44
C GLY A 190 3.43 -14.81 -22.89
N LEU A 191 3.23 -14.87 -21.58
CA LEU A 191 2.97 -16.09 -20.82
C LEU A 191 1.81 -15.82 -19.86
N SER A 192 0.81 -16.70 -19.86
CA SER A 192 -0.22 -16.71 -18.81
C SER A 192 -0.06 -17.98 -17.98
N VAL A 193 -0.16 -17.87 -16.65
CA VAL A 193 -0.08 -19.02 -15.74
C VAL A 193 -1.38 -19.16 -14.98
N ARG A 194 -1.87 -20.39 -14.84
CA ARG A 194 -3.06 -20.69 -14.05
C ARG A 194 -2.77 -20.49 -12.57
N LEU A 195 -3.59 -19.68 -11.91
CA LEU A 195 -3.62 -19.57 -10.46
C LEU A 195 -4.41 -20.76 -9.92
N SER A 196 -3.71 -21.68 -9.26
CA SER A 196 -4.31 -22.91 -8.75
C SER A 196 -4.33 -22.88 -7.23
N LEU A 197 -5.47 -23.29 -6.66
CA LEU A 197 -5.58 -23.50 -5.22
C LEU A 197 -4.66 -24.67 -4.79
N PRO A 198 -4.06 -24.60 -3.58
CA PRO A 198 -3.34 -25.72 -3.00
C PRO A 198 -4.22 -26.97 -2.99
N HIS A 199 -3.74 -28.06 -3.58
CA HIS A 199 -4.33 -29.38 -3.39
C HIS A 199 -3.32 -30.22 -2.62
N GLN A 200 -3.59 -30.53 -1.36
CA GLN A 200 -2.79 -31.48 -0.60
C GLN A 200 -2.95 -32.89 -1.22
N LYS A 201 -2.13 -33.22 -2.21
CA LYS A 201 -1.91 -34.62 -2.55
C LYS A 201 -1.10 -35.24 -1.41
N LYS A 202 -1.58 -36.39 -0.90
CA LYS A 202 -0.99 -37.11 0.24
C LYS A 202 0.51 -37.45 0.07
N ASP A 203 1.02 -37.39 -1.15
CA ASP A 203 2.45 -37.52 -1.46
C ASP A 203 3.13 -36.14 -1.58
N LEU A 204 3.25 -35.45 -0.44
CA LEU A 204 3.96 -34.17 -0.29
C LEU A 204 5.48 -34.34 -0.44
N LYS A 205 5.96 -34.91 -1.55
CA LYS A 205 7.39 -35.02 -1.85
C LYS A 205 7.63 -34.94 -3.36
N VAL A 206 8.32 -33.88 -3.79
CA VAL A 206 9.20 -33.77 -4.98
C VAL A 206 8.71 -32.98 -6.21
N GLU A 207 7.42 -32.89 -6.57
CA GLU A 207 7.01 -32.29 -7.87
C GLU A 207 5.83 -31.29 -7.82
N ALA A 208 5.96 -30.16 -8.52
CA ALA A 208 4.90 -29.14 -8.71
C ALA A 208 4.56 -28.98 -10.19
N CYS A 209 3.26 -28.83 -10.52
CA CYS A 209 2.80 -28.79 -11.90
C CYS A 209 2.05 -27.49 -12.19
N PHE A 210 2.47 -26.77 -13.24
CA PHE A 210 1.92 -25.48 -13.65
C PHE A 210 1.28 -25.59 -15.02
N GLU A 211 0.01 -25.20 -15.11
CA GLU A 211 -0.68 -25.02 -16.39
C GLU A 211 -0.44 -23.61 -16.91
N VAL A 212 0.04 -23.49 -18.13
CA VAL A 212 0.47 -22.21 -18.72
C VAL A 212 0.00 -22.08 -20.16
N PHE A 213 -0.18 -20.85 -20.63
CA PHE A 213 -0.42 -20.51 -22.02
C PHE A 213 0.72 -19.66 -22.56
N PHE A 214 1.32 -20.11 -23.65
CA PHE A 214 2.26 -19.31 -24.42
C PHE A 214 1.51 -18.48 -25.47
N GLY A 215 1.66 -17.17 -25.41
CA GLY A 215 1.13 -16.25 -26.42
C GLY A 215 2.02 -16.21 -27.66
N VAL A 216 1.40 -16.30 -28.85
CA VAL A 216 2.06 -16.18 -30.14
C VAL A 216 1.32 -15.15 -31.00
N ARG A 217 1.98 -14.05 -31.33
CA ARG A 217 1.52 -13.00 -32.25
C ARG A 217 1.32 -13.60 -33.64
N SER A 218 0.12 -13.44 -34.16
CA SER A 218 -0.20 -13.59 -35.58
C SER A 218 -0.63 -12.24 -36.15
N ARG A 219 -0.64 -12.11 -37.50
CA ARG A 219 -0.96 -10.86 -38.22
C ARG A 219 -2.32 -10.23 -37.86
N LEU A 220 -3.24 -11.01 -37.30
CA LEU A 220 -4.60 -10.57 -36.96
C LEU A 220 -4.93 -10.63 -35.46
N ALA A 221 -4.22 -11.46 -34.67
CA ALA A 221 -4.46 -11.61 -33.23
C ALA A 221 -3.41 -12.52 -32.56
N THR A 222 -3.39 -12.56 -31.23
CA THR A 222 -2.53 -13.47 -30.45
C THR A 222 -3.19 -14.85 -30.33
N LYS A 223 -2.54 -15.90 -30.84
CA LYS A 223 -2.91 -17.30 -30.58
C LYS A 223 -2.29 -17.76 -29.26
N LEU A 224 -2.97 -18.64 -28.54
CA LEU A 224 -2.47 -19.21 -27.29
C LEU A 224 -2.16 -20.69 -27.49
N GLN A 225 -1.02 -21.13 -27.00
CA GLN A 225 -0.62 -22.53 -26.97
C GLN A 225 -0.59 -23.02 -25.53
N GLU A 226 -1.48 -23.96 -25.20
CA GLU A 226 -1.52 -24.62 -23.90
C GLU A 226 -0.25 -25.43 -23.68
N ALA A 227 0.29 -25.32 -22.47
CA ALA A 227 1.42 -26.10 -22.01
C ALA A 227 1.28 -26.44 -20.53
N ARG A 228 1.90 -27.53 -20.14
CA ARG A 228 2.04 -27.95 -18.75
C ARG A 228 3.51 -28.09 -18.41
N ILE A 229 3.92 -27.52 -17.29
CA ILE A 229 5.31 -27.52 -16.83
C ILE A 229 5.37 -28.18 -15.46
N THR A 230 6.10 -29.29 -15.36
CA THR A 230 6.34 -30.00 -14.09
C THR A 230 7.74 -29.67 -13.59
N VAL A 231 7.85 -29.12 -12.38
CA VAL A 231 9.12 -28.77 -11.72
C VAL A 231 9.43 -29.83 -10.67
N LYS A 232 10.61 -30.47 -10.74
CA LYS A 232 11.06 -31.48 -9.78
C LYS A 232 12.16 -30.94 -8.87
N ASP A 233 12.17 -31.37 -7.60
CA ASP A 233 13.09 -30.88 -6.57
C ASP A 233 14.45 -31.62 -6.59
N VAL A 234 15.55 -30.88 -6.45
CA VAL A 234 16.93 -31.37 -6.70
C VAL A 234 17.55 -32.08 -5.47
N HIS A 235 16.95 -31.98 -4.28
CA HIS A 235 17.68 -32.25 -3.02
C HIS A 235 17.38 -33.54 -2.25
N LYS A 236 16.86 -34.61 -2.87
CA LYS A 236 16.75 -35.93 -2.19
C LYS A 236 17.09 -37.20 -3.00
N ASN A 237 17.64 -37.11 -4.21
CA ASN A 237 18.03 -38.31 -4.98
C ASN A 237 19.52 -38.65 -4.86
N ARG A 238 20.05 -38.73 -3.63
CA ARG A 238 21.36 -39.37 -3.39
C ARG A 238 21.30 -40.69 -2.62
N THR A 239 20.12 -41.26 -2.42
CA THR A 239 19.99 -42.59 -1.79
C THR A 239 18.86 -43.43 -2.39
N ARG A 240 19.28 -44.52 -3.07
CA ARG A 240 18.53 -45.71 -3.58
C ARG A 240 17.66 -45.49 -4.84
N SER A 241 17.54 -46.41 -5.79
CA SER A 241 17.88 -47.84 -5.89
C SER A 241 18.14 -48.19 -7.36
N THR A 242 19.08 -49.10 -7.61
CA THR A 242 19.22 -49.85 -8.86
C THR A 242 17.90 -50.56 -9.20
N SER A 243 17.19 -50.10 -10.24
CA SER A 243 16.38 -50.92 -11.17
C SER A 243 15.32 -50.07 -11.91
N GLU A 244 15.73 -49.25 -12.87
CA GLU A 244 14.88 -48.96 -14.04
C GLU A 244 15.78 -48.89 -15.29
N PRO A 245 15.33 -49.39 -16.46
CA PRO A 245 16.19 -49.51 -17.63
C PRO A 245 16.57 -48.11 -18.15
N LEU A 246 17.88 -47.89 -18.37
CA LEU A 246 18.38 -46.70 -19.06
C LEU A 246 17.71 -46.58 -20.44
N ALA A 247 16.81 -45.61 -20.59
CA ALA A 247 16.45 -45.11 -21.90
C ALA A 247 17.68 -44.46 -22.52
N SER A 248 18.25 -45.12 -23.52
CA SER A 248 19.37 -44.65 -24.32
C SER A 248 18.98 -43.41 -25.12
N GLY A 249 19.46 -42.26 -24.69
CA GLY A 249 19.40 -41.01 -25.43
C GLY A 249 19.94 -39.90 -24.54
N ALA A 250 20.97 -39.18 -24.99
CA ALA A 250 21.38 -37.94 -24.30
C ALA A 250 20.13 -37.05 -24.16
N PRO A 251 19.89 -36.40 -23.00
CA PRO A 251 18.69 -35.59 -22.82
C PRO A 251 18.67 -34.47 -23.86
N GLU A 252 17.75 -34.59 -24.81
CA GLU A 252 17.56 -33.62 -25.87
C GLU A 252 17.02 -32.34 -25.24
N PHE A 253 17.85 -31.29 -25.20
CA PHE A 253 17.49 -30.01 -24.61
C PHE A 253 16.31 -29.39 -25.37
N ALA A 254 15.23 -29.04 -24.67
CA ALA A 254 14.05 -28.49 -25.31
C ALA A 254 14.26 -27.01 -25.71
N HIS A 255 14.27 -26.73 -27.01
CA HIS A 255 14.08 -25.37 -27.52
C HIS A 255 12.59 -24.99 -27.40
N ILE A 256 12.25 -24.19 -26.38
CA ILE A 256 10.87 -23.83 -26.04
C ILE A 256 10.16 -23.14 -27.22
N CYS A 257 10.80 -22.16 -27.87
CA CYS A 257 10.21 -21.46 -29.02
C CYS A 257 9.94 -22.37 -30.21
N GLN A 258 10.84 -23.31 -30.50
CA GLN A 258 10.64 -24.29 -31.56
C GLN A 258 9.47 -25.23 -31.22
N SER A 259 9.40 -25.70 -29.97
CA SER A 259 8.32 -26.56 -29.49
C SER A 259 6.95 -25.87 -29.57
N ILE A 260 6.89 -24.57 -29.25
CA ILE A 260 5.69 -23.74 -29.43
C ILE A 260 5.30 -23.71 -30.91
N LYS A 261 6.23 -23.37 -31.80
CA LYS A 261 5.95 -23.28 -33.25
C LYS A 261 5.43 -24.59 -33.84
N GLU A 262 6.04 -25.71 -33.49
CA GLU A 262 5.66 -27.03 -33.99
C GLU A 262 4.28 -27.47 -33.49
N SER A 263 3.84 -27.00 -32.31
CA SER A 263 2.57 -27.41 -31.69
C SER A 263 1.40 -26.45 -31.94
N LEU A 264 1.65 -25.25 -32.45
CA LEU A 264 0.61 -24.27 -32.75
C LEU A 264 -0.43 -24.85 -33.71
N GLY A 265 -1.70 -24.81 -33.29
CA GLY A 265 -2.83 -25.33 -34.07
C GLY A 265 -3.00 -26.86 -34.03
N GLN A 266 -2.21 -27.58 -33.25
CA GLN A 266 -2.45 -29.00 -32.98
C GLN A 266 -3.45 -29.19 -31.83
N ALA A 267 -4.09 -30.36 -31.76
CA ALA A 267 -5.01 -30.74 -30.68
C ALA A 267 -4.32 -31.04 -29.33
N ASN A 268 -2.98 -30.98 -29.29
CA ASN A 268 -2.18 -31.34 -28.12
C ASN A 268 -1.63 -30.10 -27.40
N CYS A 269 -1.62 -30.15 -26.07
CA CYS A 269 -0.88 -29.26 -25.20
C CYS A 269 0.58 -29.72 -25.08
N LEU A 270 1.47 -28.74 -24.93
CA LEU A 270 2.88 -29.00 -24.68
C LEU A 270 3.08 -29.53 -23.26
N ASN A 271 4.07 -30.39 -23.06
CA ASN A 271 4.39 -30.93 -21.75
C ASN A 271 5.89 -30.83 -21.55
N PHE A 272 6.31 -30.13 -20.50
CA PHE A 272 7.71 -29.92 -20.16
C PHE A 272 7.99 -30.39 -18.73
N ALA A 273 9.16 -30.98 -18.53
CA ALA A 273 9.74 -31.18 -17.20
C ALA A 273 10.90 -30.20 -17.01
N LEU A 274 11.00 -29.62 -15.82
CA LEU A 274 12.12 -28.80 -15.36
C LEU A 274 12.87 -29.58 -14.27
N GLU A 275 14.07 -30.05 -14.62
CA GLU A 275 14.97 -30.81 -13.75
C GLU A 275 16.37 -30.18 -13.82
N ASP A 276 17.01 -29.95 -12.67
CA ASP A 276 18.34 -29.32 -12.57
C ASP A 276 18.47 -28.00 -13.36
N GLY A 277 17.38 -27.21 -13.38
CA GLY A 277 17.32 -25.94 -14.08
C GLY A 277 17.24 -26.03 -15.61
N ARG A 278 17.01 -27.22 -16.18
CA ARG A 278 16.94 -27.49 -17.63
C ARG A 278 15.58 -28.05 -18.03
N PHE A 279 15.09 -27.61 -19.19
CA PHE A 279 13.82 -28.09 -19.74
C PHE A 279 14.00 -29.35 -20.60
N GLN A 280 13.18 -30.35 -20.31
CA GLN A 280 13.00 -31.54 -21.12
C GLN A 280 11.58 -31.56 -21.70
N ARG A 281 11.47 -31.80 -23.01
CA ARG A 281 10.17 -31.97 -23.68
C ARG A 281 9.65 -33.38 -23.39
N LEU A 282 8.47 -33.46 -22.80
CA LEU A 282 7.76 -34.71 -22.55
C LEU A 282 6.74 -34.97 -23.68
N ARG A 283 6.12 -36.16 -23.65
CA ARG A 283 5.04 -36.49 -24.58
C ARG A 283 3.90 -35.47 -24.47
N PRO A 284 3.44 -34.88 -25.60
CA PRO A 284 2.28 -33.99 -25.62
C PRO A 284 1.03 -34.67 -25.07
N GLN A 285 0.15 -33.90 -24.45
CA GLN A 285 -1.14 -34.37 -23.92
C GLN A 285 -2.30 -33.70 -24.67
N PRO A 286 -3.54 -34.21 -24.62
CA PRO A 286 -4.68 -33.51 -25.20
C PRO A 286 -4.89 -32.15 -24.52
N LYS A 287 -5.33 -31.15 -25.30
CA LYS A 287 -5.72 -29.83 -24.76
C LYS A 287 -6.89 -29.94 -23.78
N THR A 288 -6.98 -28.96 -22.89
CA THR A 288 -8.07 -28.75 -21.94
C THR A 288 -8.89 -27.50 -22.29
N PHE A 289 -8.30 -26.57 -23.05
CA PHE A 289 -8.89 -25.27 -23.37
C PHE A 289 -8.86 -24.94 -24.87
N GLY A 290 -9.96 -24.38 -25.37
CA GLY A 290 -10.11 -23.90 -26.75
C GLY A 290 -10.14 -24.98 -27.84
N GLY A 291 -11.09 -24.86 -28.78
CA GLY A 291 -11.12 -25.69 -30.01
C GLY A 291 -10.12 -25.22 -31.08
N ASP A 292 -10.28 -25.66 -32.33
CA ASP A 292 -9.44 -25.24 -33.48
C ASP A 292 -9.49 -23.72 -33.78
N GLN A 293 -10.44 -22.99 -33.16
CA GLN A 293 -10.58 -21.53 -33.22
C GLN A 293 -10.04 -20.83 -31.97
N MET A 294 -9.68 -19.55 -32.15
CA MET A 294 -8.98 -18.68 -31.18
C MET A 294 -9.51 -18.82 -29.74
N SER A 295 -8.61 -19.10 -28.79
CA SER A 295 -8.95 -19.18 -27.36
C SER A 295 -9.59 -17.87 -26.90
N ARG A 296 -10.88 -17.92 -26.54
CA ARG A 296 -11.66 -16.75 -26.12
C ARG A 296 -11.42 -16.50 -24.63
N THR A 297 -11.19 -15.25 -24.28
CA THR A 297 -10.78 -14.84 -22.92
C THR A 297 -11.64 -13.70 -22.41
N VAL A 298 -12.02 -13.75 -21.14
CA VAL A 298 -12.65 -12.63 -20.42
C VAL A 298 -11.73 -12.18 -19.29
N SER A 299 -11.44 -10.89 -19.20
CA SER A 299 -10.67 -10.32 -18.09
C SER A 299 -11.60 -9.79 -17.00
N LEU A 300 -11.11 -9.68 -15.78
CA LEU A 300 -11.89 -9.08 -14.68
C LEU A 300 -12.31 -7.62 -15.00
N SER A 301 -11.52 -6.90 -15.80
CA SER A 301 -11.88 -5.56 -16.31
C SER A 301 -13.20 -5.53 -17.07
N ALA A 302 -13.57 -6.62 -17.75
CA ALA A 302 -14.84 -6.71 -18.48
C ALA A 302 -16.04 -6.58 -17.55
N LEU A 303 -15.98 -7.25 -16.39
CA LEU A 303 -17.02 -7.19 -15.36
C LEU A 303 -17.09 -5.79 -14.75
N PHE A 304 -15.93 -5.20 -14.46
CA PHE A 304 -15.86 -3.84 -13.90
C PHE A 304 -16.39 -2.80 -14.88
N LYS A 305 -16.09 -2.92 -16.18
CA LYS A 305 -16.66 -2.07 -17.22
C LYS A 305 -18.18 -2.23 -17.29
N ARG A 306 -18.69 -3.47 -17.27
CA ARG A 306 -20.13 -3.72 -17.26
C ARG A 306 -20.78 -3.09 -16.03
N GLN A 307 -20.14 -3.14 -14.86
CA GLN A 307 -20.65 -2.51 -13.64
C GLN A 307 -20.89 -1.00 -13.81
N GLN A 308 -20.07 -0.30 -14.61
CA GLN A 308 -20.23 1.14 -14.89
C GLN A 308 -21.40 1.44 -15.84
N GLU A 309 -21.74 0.50 -16.72
CA GLU A 309 -22.87 0.64 -17.66
C GLU A 309 -24.22 0.40 -16.99
N LEU A 310 -24.24 -0.35 -15.89
CA LEU A 310 -25.46 -0.66 -15.14
C LEU A 310 -25.96 0.60 -14.42
N ARG A 311 -27.20 1.01 -14.72
CA ARG A 311 -27.91 2.04 -13.92
C ARG A 311 -28.62 1.40 -12.73
N GLY A 312 -28.67 2.12 -11.61
CA GLY A 312 -29.26 1.62 -10.36
C GLY A 312 -28.28 0.76 -9.58
N SER A 313 -28.76 -0.37 -9.07
CA SER A 313 -28.15 -1.10 -7.94
C SER A 313 -27.82 -2.56 -8.24
N SER A 314 -27.85 -2.92 -9.53
CA SER A 314 -27.45 -4.23 -10.02
C SER A 314 -25.93 -4.36 -9.99
N SER A 315 -25.40 -5.52 -9.62
CA SER A 315 -23.96 -5.78 -9.63
C SER A 315 -23.56 -6.74 -10.75
N ALA A 316 -22.46 -6.44 -11.44
CA ALA A 316 -21.93 -7.28 -12.51
C ALA A 316 -21.43 -8.65 -11.99
N LEU A 317 -21.05 -8.74 -10.72
CA LEU A 317 -20.71 -9.97 -10.02
C LEU A 317 -21.45 -10.04 -8.67
N PRO A 318 -22.16 -11.13 -8.33
CA PRO A 318 -22.79 -11.29 -7.02
C PRO A 318 -21.79 -11.29 -5.86
N LEU A 319 -22.23 -10.97 -4.64
CA LEU A 319 -21.38 -10.98 -3.45
C LEU A 319 -20.68 -12.33 -3.23
N LYS A 320 -21.40 -13.44 -3.42
CA LYS A 320 -20.85 -14.80 -3.34
C LYS A 320 -19.65 -14.97 -4.29
N GLY A 321 -19.82 -14.55 -5.55
CA GLY A 321 -18.74 -14.55 -6.55
C GLY A 321 -17.56 -13.66 -6.15
N LYS A 322 -17.82 -12.44 -5.66
CA LYS A 322 -16.77 -11.51 -5.19
C LYS A 322 -15.92 -12.12 -4.06
N ARG A 323 -16.56 -12.75 -3.07
CA ARG A 323 -15.88 -13.35 -1.91
C ARG A 323 -15.10 -14.61 -2.28
N ILE A 324 -15.68 -15.47 -3.12
CA ILE A 324 -15.01 -16.67 -3.63
C ILE A 324 -13.79 -16.28 -4.48
N LEU A 325 -13.93 -15.27 -5.34
CA LEU A 325 -12.81 -14.79 -6.14
C LEU A 325 -11.73 -14.13 -5.27
N ALA A 326 -12.12 -13.37 -4.23
CA ALA A 326 -11.17 -12.77 -3.29
C ALA A 326 -10.32 -13.81 -2.54
N VAL A 327 -10.94 -14.85 -1.94
CA VAL A 327 -10.17 -15.91 -1.26
C VAL A 327 -9.36 -16.72 -2.25
N THR A 328 -9.89 -16.98 -3.45
CA THR A 328 -9.16 -17.70 -4.51
C THR A 328 -7.90 -16.95 -4.91
N LEU A 329 -8.01 -15.64 -5.18
CA LEU A 329 -6.88 -14.82 -5.58
C LEU A 329 -5.87 -14.65 -4.45
N ALA A 330 -6.29 -14.36 -3.22
CA ALA A 330 -5.38 -14.21 -2.09
C ALA A 330 -4.60 -15.50 -1.81
N THR A 331 -5.25 -16.66 -1.92
CA THR A 331 -4.61 -17.97 -1.73
C THR A 331 -3.66 -18.30 -2.87
N ALA A 332 -4.14 -18.20 -4.11
CA ALA A 332 -3.37 -18.64 -5.28
C ALA A 332 -2.24 -17.67 -5.66
N LEU A 333 -2.34 -16.38 -5.32
CA LEU A 333 -1.28 -15.40 -5.54
C LEU A 333 -0.20 -15.44 -4.46
N LEU A 334 -0.46 -16.01 -3.28
CA LEU A 334 0.51 -16.03 -2.17
C LEU A 334 1.92 -16.49 -2.60
N PRO A 335 2.09 -17.56 -3.40
CA PRO A 335 3.41 -17.98 -3.90
C PRO A 335 4.06 -17.01 -4.91
N PHE A 336 3.27 -16.13 -5.54
CA PHE A 336 3.70 -15.18 -6.58
C PHE A 336 4.02 -13.79 -6.00
N LEU A 337 3.46 -13.44 -4.84
CA LEU A 337 3.65 -12.14 -4.20
C LEU A 337 5.15 -11.88 -3.90
N GLU A 338 5.60 -10.70 -4.30
CA GLU A 338 6.97 -10.17 -4.30
C GLU A 338 7.98 -11.01 -5.10
N THR A 339 7.51 -11.81 -6.06
CA THR A 339 8.36 -12.53 -7.02
C THR A 339 8.40 -11.83 -8.39
N PRO A 340 9.38 -12.14 -9.26
CA PRO A 340 9.43 -11.57 -10.62
C PRO A 340 8.19 -11.84 -11.49
N TRP A 341 7.33 -12.79 -11.11
CA TRP A 341 6.08 -13.09 -11.80
C TRP A 341 5.04 -11.95 -11.67
N LEU A 342 5.03 -11.22 -10.55
CA LEU A 342 4.10 -10.12 -10.30
C LEU A 342 4.83 -8.79 -10.34
N GLN A 343 4.70 -8.10 -11.47
CA GLN A 343 5.25 -6.76 -11.64
C GLN A 343 4.41 -5.71 -10.87
N PRO A 344 4.99 -4.57 -10.48
CA PRO A 344 4.25 -3.48 -9.82
C PRO A 344 3.05 -2.93 -10.61
N SER A 345 2.99 -3.20 -11.92
CA SER A 345 1.86 -2.86 -12.79
C SER A 345 0.69 -3.86 -12.72
N PHE A 346 0.76 -4.87 -11.86
CA PHE A 346 -0.31 -5.85 -11.64
C PHE A 346 -1.60 -5.13 -11.22
N ASN A 347 -2.70 -5.45 -11.92
CA ASN A 347 -4.04 -4.92 -11.67
C ASN A 347 -5.10 -5.90 -12.18
N HIS A 348 -6.38 -5.57 -11.99
CA HIS A 348 -7.52 -6.41 -12.39
C HIS A 348 -7.49 -6.85 -13.88
N SER A 349 -6.84 -6.13 -14.80
CA SER A 349 -6.75 -6.52 -16.22
C SER A 349 -5.88 -7.76 -16.48
N LYS A 350 -4.98 -8.08 -15.56
CA LYS A 350 -4.08 -9.23 -15.65
C LYS A 350 -4.73 -10.54 -15.18
N ILE A 351 -5.91 -10.48 -14.56
CA ILE A 351 -6.70 -11.63 -14.16
C ILE A 351 -7.65 -12.01 -15.30
N GLN A 352 -7.44 -13.19 -15.88
CA GLN A 352 -8.14 -13.69 -17.06
C GLN A 352 -8.82 -15.03 -16.79
N PHE A 353 -9.91 -15.28 -17.50
CA PHE A 353 -10.62 -16.56 -17.51
C PHE A 353 -10.75 -17.05 -18.95
N TYR A 354 -10.42 -18.32 -19.18
CA TYR A 354 -10.41 -18.95 -20.49
C TYR A 354 -11.62 -19.85 -20.67
N GLU A 355 -12.26 -19.76 -21.85
CA GLU A 355 -13.37 -20.63 -22.19
C GLU A 355 -12.94 -22.13 -22.22
N PRO A 356 -13.68 -23.03 -21.55
CA PRO A 356 -13.43 -24.47 -21.63
C PRO A 356 -13.56 -25.01 -23.07
N LEU A 357 -12.99 -26.19 -23.33
CA LEU A 357 -13.15 -26.89 -24.60
C LEU A 357 -14.61 -27.19 -24.98
N GLN A 358 -15.46 -27.47 -23.98
CA GLN A 358 -16.88 -27.71 -24.19
C GLN A 358 -17.59 -26.37 -24.39
N GLY A 359 -17.91 -26.05 -25.64
CA GLY A 359 -18.55 -24.78 -26.00
C GLY A 359 -19.88 -24.58 -25.27
N GLY A 360 -20.04 -23.41 -24.65
CA GLY A 360 -21.25 -23.04 -23.89
C GLY A 360 -21.12 -23.16 -22.37
N GLU A 361 -20.09 -23.86 -21.86
CA GLU A 361 -19.76 -23.86 -20.43
C GLU A 361 -19.07 -22.56 -20.01
N LEU A 362 -19.35 -22.12 -18.78
CA LEU A 362 -18.66 -20.95 -18.23
C LEU A 362 -17.29 -21.35 -17.70
N PRO A 363 -16.30 -20.44 -17.77
CA PRO A 363 -15.03 -20.63 -17.09
C PRO A 363 -15.26 -20.78 -15.58
N ASP A 364 -14.43 -21.60 -14.94
CA ASP A 364 -14.46 -21.78 -13.49
C ASP A 364 -13.90 -20.53 -12.81
N ILE A 365 -14.73 -19.88 -11.99
CA ILE A 365 -14.37 -18.65 -11.27
C ILE A 365 -13.21 -18.87 -10.27
N THR A 366 -12.98 -20.12 -9.85
CA THR A 366 -11.93 -20.50 -8.88
C THR A 366 -10.57 -20.80 -9.56
N LYS A 367 -10.51 -20.78 -10.89
CA LYS A 367 -9.31 -21.08 -11.68
C LYS A 367 -8.93 -19.92 -12.61
N PRO A 368 -8.71 -18.69 -12.07
CA PRO A 368 -8.24 -17.59 -12.87
C PRO A 368 -6.81 -17.83 -13.39
N PHE A 369 -6.45 -17.11 -14.42
CA PHE A 369 -5.09 -17.08 -14.97
C PHE A 369 -4.49 -15.69 -14.80
N LEU A 370 -3.21 -15.67 -14.48
CA LEU A 370 -2.40 -14.47 -14.40
C LEU A 370 -1.67 -14.27 -15.73
N ALA A 371 -2.03 -13.22 -16.46
CA ALA A 371 -1.37 -12.84 -17.71
C ALA A 371 -0.14 -11.97 -17.44
N MET A 372 1.00 -12.31 -18.04
CA MET A 372 2.26 -11.60 -17.86
C MET A 372 2.81 -11.05 -19.18
N GLU A 373 3.39 -9.85 -19.11
CA GLU A 373 4.07 -9.20 -20.23
C GLU A 373 5.57 -9.52 -20.19
N HIS A 374 6.07 -10.19 -21.25
CA HIS A 374 7.48 -10.42 -21.59
C HIS A 374 8.43 -10.93 -20.47
N ILE A 375 8.98 -12.14 -20.65
CA ILE A 375 10.19 -12.53 -19.91
C ILE A 375 11.36 -11.72 -20.49
N PRO A 376 12.10 -10.91 -19.69
CA PRO A 376 13.17 -10.05 -20.20
C PRO A 376 14.26 -10.87 -20.90
N ILE A 377 14.46 -10.59 -22.19
CA ILE A 377 15.55 -11.13 -23.00
C ILE A 377 16.81 -10.30 -22.68
N ILE A 378 17.90 -10.98 -22.32
CA ILE A 378 19.23 -10.34 -22.19
C ILE A 378 19.67 -9.92 -23.60
N SER A 379 19.56 -8.63 -23.94
CA SER A 379 20.40 -8.04 -24.98
C SER A 379 21.65 -7.51 -24.31
N ALA A 380 22.74 -8.27 -24.43
CA ALA A 380 24.07 -7.71 -24.31
C ALA A 380 24.27 -6.71 -25.46
N ARG A 381 24.79 -5.53 -25.11
CA ARG A 381 25.19 -4.39 -25.95
C ARG A 381 24.12 -3.37 -26.38
N ASN A 382 24.43 -2.15 -25.92
CA ASN A 382 24.15 -0.83 -26.49
C ASN A 382 22.78 -0.19 -26.21
N GLY A 383 22.86 0.94 -25.51
CA GLY A 383 22.24 2.19 -25.96
C GLY A 383 20.73 2.28 -25.86
N ASP A 384 20.29 2.94 -24.78
CA ASP A 384 19.20 3.92 -24.81
C ASP A 384 17.92 3.54 -25.55
N THR A 385 16.92 3.10 -24.79
CA THR A 385 15.50 3.38 -25.06
C THR A 385 14.73 3.18 -23.76
N GLY A 386 14.39 4.29 -23.12
CA GLY A 386 13.57 4.32 -21.93
C GLY A 386 12.17 3.78 -22.21
N VAL A 387 11.77 2.76 -21.46
CA VAL A 387 10.35 2.42 -21.24
C VAL A 387 10.16 2.10 -19.76
N SER A 388 9.51 3.04 -19.06
CA SER A 388 8.84 2.96 -17.76
C SER A 388 9.41 2.03 -16.68
N SER A 389 10.48 2.49 -16.01
CA SER A 389 10.85 2.03 -14.66
C SER A 389 11.02 3.21 -13.69
N GLY A 390 10.11 4.19 -13.79
CA GLY A 390 10.08 5.41 -12.94
C GLY A 390 9.12 5.32 -11.74
N ASN A 391 8.18 4.37 -11.72
CA ASN A 391 7.06 4.41 -10.76
C ASN A 391 7.27 3.61 -9.46
N SER A 392 8.35 2.84 -9.31
CA SER A 392 8.60 2.01 -8.11
C SER A 392 9.52 2.66 -7.06
N LYS A 393 10.11 3.84 -7.34
CA LYS A 393 11.11 4.46 -6.45
C LYS A 393 10.55 5.24 -5.25
N HIS A 394 9.23 5.44 -5.16
CA HIS A 394 8.57 6.19 -4.08
C HIS A 394 7.33 5.49 -3.50
N MET A 395 7.21 4.18 -3.63
CA MET A 395 6.01 3.47 -3.19
C MET A 395 5.92 3.43 -1.65
N VAL A 396 4.80 3.89 -1.08
CA VAL A 396 4.60 3.97 0.39
C VAL A 396 4.48 2.59 1.03
N HIS A 397 3.89 1.64 0.31
CA HIS A 397 3.72 0.26 0.77
C HIS A 397 5.03 -0.52 0.59
N PRO A 398 5.47 -1.33 1.57
CA PRO A 398 6.74 -2.05 1.49
C PRO A 398 6.81 -3.07 0.35
N ASN A 399 5.67 -3.63 -0.04
CA ASN A 399 5.55 -4.72 -1.01
C ASN A 399 4.58 -4.36 -2.15
N ALA A 400 5.05 -4.24 -3.39
CA ALA A 400 4.26 -3.68 -4.50
C ALA A 400 3.08 -4.57 -4.89
N SER A 401 3.34 -5.87 -4.97
CA SER A 401 2.35 -6.86 -5.39
C SER A 401 1.32 -7.11 -4.30
N VAL A 402 1.70 -6.98 -3.02
CA VAL A 402 0.77 -7.10 -1.89
C VAL A 402 -0.16 -5.89 -1.82
N LEU A 403 0.37 -4.68 -2.07
CA LEU A 403 -0.46 -3.48 -2.22
C LEU A 403 -1.48 -3.67 -3.35
N ALA A 404 -1.04 -4.13 -4.51
CA ALA A 404 -1.91 -4.37 -5.65
C ALA A 404 -3.01 -5.40 -5.36
N LEU A 405 -2.73 -6.43 -4.55
CA LEU A 405 -3.77 -7.34 -4.03
C LEU A 405 -4.75 -6.61 -3.09
N GLY A 406 -4.27 -5.78 -2.18
CA GLY A 406 -5.14 -4.97 -1.30
C GLY A 406 -6.07 -4.04 -2.07
N ILE A 407 -5.54 -3.36 -3.10
CA ILE A 407 -6.33 -2.53 -4.02
C ILE A 407 -7.36 -3.40 -4.75
N LEU A 408 -6.95 -4.56 -5.29
CA LEU A 408 -7.85 -5.48 -5.99
C LEU A 408 -8.99 -5.98 -5.09
N LEU A 409 -8.75 -6.20 -3.79
CA LEU A 409 -9.81 -6.56 -2.84
C LEU A 409 -10.84 -5.43 -2.63
N CYS A 410 -10.41 -4.17 -2.63
CA CYS A 410 -11.31 -3.02 -2.65
C CYS A 410 -12.11 -2.98 -3.96
N GLU A 411 -11.44 -3.08 -5.11
CA GLU A 411 -12.06 -3.04 -6.43
C GLU A 411 -13.08 -4.17 -6.63
N LEU A 412 -12.75 -5.38 -6.14
CA LEU A 412 -13.65 -6.54 -6.18
C LEU A 412 -14.91 -6.31 -5.35
N HIS A 413 -14.80 -5.74 -4.15
CA HIS A 413 -15.96 -5.47 -3.31
C HIS A 413 -16.96 -4.55 -4.03
N TYR A 414 -16.46 -3.46 -4.64
CA TYR A 414 -17.29 -2.47 -5.32
C TYR A 414 -17.53 -2.77 -6.81
N CYS A 415 -16.89 -3.79 -7.37
CA CYS A 415 -16.78 -4.03 -8.82
C CYS A 415 -16.41 -2.77 -9.61
N THR A 416 -15.60 -1.91 -9.02
CA THR A 416 -15.26 -0.58 -9.55
C THR A 416 -13.75 -0.42 -9.46
N PRO A 417 -13.08 -0.10 -10.58
CA PRO A 417 -11.65 0.18 -10.58
C PRO A 417 -11.33 1.36 -9.66
N VAL A 418 -10.19 1.31 -8.95
CA VAL A 418 -9.79 2.32 -7.97
C VAL A 418 -9.75 3.73 -8.57
N GLU A 419 -9.48 3.83 -9.87
CA GLU A 419 -9.54 5.05 -10.69
C GLU A 419 -10.84 5.83 -10.57
N LEU A 420 -11.95 5.09 -10.55
CA LEU A 420 -13.28 5.68 -10.58
C LEU A 420 -13.82 5.95 -9.18
N MET A 421 -13.07 5.54 -8.15
CA MET A 421 -13.41 5.72 -6.74
C MET A 421 -12.83 7.03 -6.16
N GLN A 422 -11.93 7.69 -6.90
CA GLN A 422 -11.27 8.93 -6.49
C GLN A 422 -12.21 10.14 -6.55
N LYS A 423 -12.13 11.03 -5.55
CA LYS A 423 -12.95 12.25 -5.48
C LYS A 423 -12.43 13.41 -6.35
N ASP A 424 -11.12 13.48 -6.57
CA ASP A 424 -10.44 14.58 -7.28
C ASP A 424 -9.78 14.08 -8.57
N SER A 425 -10.35 14.43 -9.73
CA SER A 425 -9.97 13.90 -11.06
C SER A 425 -8.76 14.56 -11.71
N TYR A 426 -8.05 15.48 -11.03
CA TYR A 426 -7.03 16.35 -11.63
C TYR A 426 -5.58 16.04 -11.21
N ALA A 427 -5.33 15.09 -10.32
CA ALA A 427 -3.97 14.74 -9.88
C ALA A 427 -3.29 13.70 -10.80
N ALA A 428 -1.97 13.81 -11.00
CA ALA A 428 -1.20 12.82 -11.76
C ALA A 428 -1.21 11.46 -11.05
N ARG A 429 -1.77 10.45 -11.71
CA ARG A 429 -2.02 9.13 -11.14
C ARG A 429 -0.72 8.33 -10.96
N ASN A 430 -0.53 7.74 -9.78
CA ASN A 430 0.56 6.83 -9.49
C ASN A 430 0.15 5.78 -8.43
N VAL A 431 1.02 4.82 -8.16
CA VAL A 431 0.73 3.72 -7.21
C VAL A 431 0.38 4.23 -5.80
N ASN A 432 0.91 5.39 -5.38
CA ASN A 432 0.58 5.98 -4.09
C ASN A 432 -0.80 6.67 -4.08
N THR A 433 -1.23 7.27 -5.19
CA THR A 433 -2.59 7.83 -5.27
C THR A 433 -3.64 6.74 -5.15
N ASP A 434 -3.38 5.59 -5.78
CA ASP A 434 -4.26 4.42 -5.70
C ASP A 434 -4.27 3.82 -4.27
N TYR A 435 -3.11 3.82 -3.58
CA TYR A 435 -3.01 3.46 -2.17
C TYR A 435 -3.85 4.36 -1.25
N TYR A 436 -3.70 5.68 -1.33
CA TYR A 436 -4.46 6.61 -0.48
C TYR A 436 -5.95 6.58 -0.77
N THR A 437 -6.34 6.44 -2.04
CA THR A 437 -7.74 6.22 -2.44
C THR A 437 -8.28 4.94 -1.80
N SER A 438 -7.50 3.87 -1.82
CA SER A 438 -7.87 2.60 -1.19
C SER A 438 -7.98 2.69 0.34
N LEU A 439 -7.14 3.48 1.02
CA LEU A 439 -7.27 3.75 2.45
C LEU A 439 -8.54 4.56 2.80
N GLU A 440 -8.97 5.48 1.93
CA GLU A 440 -10.25 6.16 2.11
C GLU A 440 -11.42 5.19 1.93
N MET A 441 -11.35 4.33 0.90
CA MET A 441 -12.33 3.28 0.66
C MET A 441 -12.38 2.27 1.79
N LEU A 442 -11.25 1.97 2.44
CA LEU A 442 -11.18 1.06 3.58
C LEU A 442 -12.07 1.50 4.75
N LYS A 443 -12.25 2.81 4.98
CA LYS A 443 -13.19 3.35 5.99
C LYS A 443 -14.65 3.08 5.64
N THR A 444 -14.96 3.04 4.35
CA THR A 444 -16.30 2.70 3.86
C THR A 444 -16.50 1.19 3.89
N LEU A 445 -15.46 0.43 3.55
CA LEU A 445 -15.41 -1.02 3.59
C LEU A 445 -15.61 -1.58 5.00
N GLU A 446 -15.09 -0.91 6.03
CA GLU A 446 -15.32 -1.25 7.45
C GLU A 446 -16.81 -1.32 7.80
N VAL A 447 -17.62 -0.51 7.14
CA VAL A 447 -19.07 -0.41 7.37
C VAL A 447 -19.86 -1.29 6.40
N ASP A 448 -19.41 -1.40 5.15
CA ASP A 448 -20.14 -2.07 4.06
C ASP A 448 -19.75 -3.55 3.87
N ALA A 449 -18.61 -4.02 4.39
CA ALA A 449 -18.14 -5.40 4.28
C ALA A 449 -18.23 -6.19 5.60
N GLY A 450 -18.10 -7.52 5.51
CA GLY A 450 -17.92 -8.37 6.70
C GLY A 450 -16.60 -8.06 7.40
N VAL A 451 -16.58 -8.21 8.73
CA VAL A 451 -15.42 -7.88 9.58
C VAL A 451 -14.16 -8.59 9.10
N ASP A 452 -14.27 -9.86 8.69
CA ASP A 452 -13.12 -10.63 8.23
C ASP A 452 -12.60 -10.14 6.87
N TYR A 453 -13.49 -9.79 5.93
CA TYR A 453 -13.10 -9.19 4.65
C TYR A 453 -12.43 -7.83 4.81
N TYR A 454 -12.96 -6.98 5.70
CA TYR A 454 -12.36 -5.70 6.04
C TYR A 454 -10.95 -5.90 6.62
N LEU A 455 -10.80 -6.77 7.62
CA LEU A 455 -9.52 -7.01 8.27
C LEU A 455 -8.49 -7.65 7.33
N ALA A 456 -8.90 -8.54 6.42
CA ALA A 456 -8.03 -9.07 5.39
C ALA A 456 -7.53 -7.97 4.42
N THR A 457 -8.44 -7.09 3.98
CA THR A 457 -8.11 -5.98 3.09
C THR A 457 -7.21 -4.96 3.79
N LYS A 458 -7.49 -4.65 5.06
CA LYS A 458 -6.68 -3.81 5.93
C LYS A 458 -5.27 -4.37 6.08
N ALA A 459 -5.13 -5.66 6.34
CA ALA A 459 -3.83 -6.31 6.48
C ALA A 459 -2.98 -6.21 5.20
N CYS A 460 -3.60 -6.33 4.01
CA CYS A 460 -2.91 -6.11 2.73
C CYS A 460 -2.51 -4.65 2.49
N LEU A 461 -3.30 -3.67 2.93
CA LEU A 461 -3.04 -2.25 2.69
C LEU A 461 -2.10 -1.63 3.73
N GLN A 462 -2.16 -2.09 4.97
CA GLN A 462 -1.42 -1.54 6.12
C GLN A 462 -0.35 -2.50 6.63
N TRP A 463 0.05 -3.47 5.80
CA TRP A 463 1.15 -4.41 6.05
C TRP A 463 1.10 -5.10 7.42
N GLU A 464 -0.11 -5.41 7.92
CA GLU A 464 -0.34 -6.10 9.21
C GLU A 464 0.02 -7.59 9.17
N TYR A 465 0.74 -8.03 8.14
CA TYR A 465 1.32 -9.37 8.01
C TYR A 465 2.81 -9.40 8.43
N TYR A 466 3.39 -8.28 8.85
CA TYR A 466 4.73 -8.25 9.44
C TYR A 466 4.71 -8.55 10.94
N PRO A 467 5.70 -9.29 11.46
CA PRO A 467 5.87 -9.48 12.90
C PRO A 467 6.19 -8.14 13.57
N PRO A 468 5.49 -7.78 14.68
CA PRO A 468 5.77 -6.54 15.38
C PRO A 468 7.23 -6.46 15.85
N GLY A 469 7.91 -5.36 15.54
CA GLY A 469 9.26 -5.08 16.04
C GLY A 469 10.39 -5.92 15.43
N GLN A 470 10.12 -6.76 14.42
CA GLN A 470 11.14 -7.55 13.72
C GLN A 470 11.25 -7.14 12.25
N GLN A 471 12.49 -7.00 11.76
CA GLN A 471 12.73 -6.87 10.32
C GLN A 471 12.72 -8.25 9.69
N ALA A 472 11.81 -8.45 8.75
CA ALA A 472 11.74 -9.66 7.96
C ALA A 472 11.36 -9.27 6.53
N ASP A 473 11.95 -9.91 5.54
CA ASP A 473 11.52 -9.76 4.16
C ASP A 473 10.22 -10.54 3.94
N PHE A 474 9.47 -10.19 2.89
CA PHE A 474 8.26 -10.94 2.56
C PHE A 474 8.54 -12.42 2.31
N GLU A 475 9.75 -12.77 1.83
CA GLU A 475 10.18 -14.16 1.62
C GLU A 475 10.33 -14.97 2.91
N SER A 476 10.39 -14.33 4.07
CA SER A 476 10.48 -15.02 5.36
C SER A 476 9.27 -15.92 5.59
N VAL A 477 9.52 -17.15 6.04
CA VAL A 477 8.48 -18.11 6.43
C VAL A 477 7.52 -17.51 7.46
N SER A 478 8.04 -16.71 8.41
CA SER A 478 7.22 -16.05 9.42
C SER A 478 6.25 -15.03 8.81
N VAL A 479 6.70 -14.24 7.84
CA VAL A 479 5.86 -13.24 7.15
C VAL A 479 4.84 -13.92 6.24
N GLN A 480 5.22 -15.01 5.56
CA GLN A 480 4.29 -15.82 4.76
C GLN A 480 3.18 -16.45 5.60
N ARG A 481 3.52 -16.98 6.77
CA ARG A 481 2.56 -17.53 7.73
C ARG A 481 1.62 -16.45 8.26
N LEU A 482 2.15 -15.30 8.66
CA LEU A 482 1.35 -14.17 9.12
C LEU A 482 0.45 -13.61 8.01
N PHE A 483 0.92 -13.56 6.76
CA PHE A 483 0.08 -13.19 5.62
C PHE A 483 -1.07 -14.18 5.45
N TYR A 484 -0.77 -15.49 5.47
CA TYR A 484 -1.79 -16.52 5.37
C TYR A 484 -2.83 -16.41 6.50
N GLN A 485 -2.40 -16.20 7.74
CA GLN A 485 -3.28 -16.01 8.89
C GLN A 485 -4.11 -14.72 8.81
N ASN A 486 -3.47 -13.58 8.53
CA ASN A 486 -4.12 -12.26 8.60
C ASN A 486 -4.92 -11.92 7.35
N VAL A 487 -4.69 -12.59 6.23
CA VAL A 487 -5.40 -12.36 4.97
C VAL A 487 -6.21 -13.58 4.56
N VAL A 488 -5.57 -14.72 4.32
CA VAL A 488 -6.22 -15.90 3.73
C VAL A 488 -7.23 -16.53 4.71
N LYS A 489 -6.84 -16.84 5.95
CA LYS A 489 -7.76 -17.42 6.95
C LYS A 489 -8.95 -16.51 7.26
N ARG A 490 -8.76 -15.19 7.22
CA ARG A 490 -9.87 -14.24 7.37
C ARG A 490 -10.85 -14.34 6.18
N LEU A 491 -10.34 -14.39 4.95
CA LEU A 491 -11.20 -14.58 3.78
C LEU A 491 -11.87 -15.96 3.76
N GLU A 492 -11.21 -17.01 4.25
CA GLU A 492 -11.82 -18.33 4.49
C GLU A 492 -12.97 -18.23 5.51
N ALA A 493 -12.75 -17.53 6.63
CA ALA A 493 -13.78 -17.31 7.64
C ALA A 493 -15.00 -16.55 7.08
N GLU A 494 -14.79 -15.57 6.22
CA GLU A 494 -15.87 -14.81 5.55
C GLU A 494 -16.77 -15.73 4.71
N ILE A 495 -16.20 -16.63 3.89
CA ILE A 495 -16.99 -17.56 3.07
C ILE A 495 -17.61 -18.69 3.90
N PHE A 496 -16.94 -19.13 4.96
CA PHE A 496 -17.45 -20.17 5.85
C PHE A 496 -18.64 -19.66 6.66
N LYS A 497 -18.54 -18.46 7.25
CA LYS A 497 -19.65 -17.83 8.01
C LYS A 497 -20.86 -17.55 7.12
N SER A 498 -20.63 -17.20 5.86
CA SER A 498 -21.69 -16.79 4.93
C SER A 498 -22.35 -17.98 4.21
N TRP A 499 -21.60 -19.00 3.83
CA TRP A 499 -22.08 -20.13 3.00
C TRP A 499 -21.64 -21.52 3.46
N GLY A 500 -20.89 -21.66 4.55
CA GLY A 500 -20.39 -22.95 5.05
C GLY A 500 -19.34 -23.62 4.16
N LEU A 501 -18.75 -22.86 3.22
CA LEU A 501 -17.77 -23.38 2.27
C LEU A 501 -16.37 -23.36 2.88
N ARG A 502 -15.61 -24.44 2.67
CA ARG A 502 -14.16 -24.49 2.96
C ARG A 502 -13.37 -24.33 1.67
N LEU A 503 -12.09 -23.95 1.81
CA LEU A 503 -11.17 -23.78 0.68
C LEU A 503 -11.08 -25.04 -0.20
N GLU A 504 -11.07 -26.22 0.43
CA GLU A 504 -11.05 -27.52 -0.24
C GLU A 504 -12.25 -27.76 -1.15
N ASN A 505 -13.41 -27.19 -0.82
CA ASN A 505 -14.64 -27.35 -1.62
C ASN A 505 -14.61 -26.48 -2.89
N LEU A 506 -13.82 -25.41 -2.91
CA LEU A 506 -13.79 -24.49 -4.05
C LEU A 506 -13.19 -25.14 -5.31
N GLY A 507 -12.24 -26.07 -5.16
CA GLY A 507 -11.62 -26.75 -6.29
C GLY A 507 -12.56 -27.71 -7.05
N SER A 508 -13.69 -28.08 -6.43
CA SER A 508 -14.63 -29.10 -6.89
C SER A 508 -16.04 -28.59 -7.20
N PHE A 509 -16.20 -27.29 -7.48
CA PHE A 509 -17.51 -26.73 -7.82
C PHE A 509 -18.12 -27.40 -9.04
N ASP A 510 -19.41 -27.72 -8.95
CA ASP A 510 -20.17 -28.14 -10.11
C ASP A 510 -20.53 -26.95 -11.02
N SER A 511 -21.05 -27.24 -12.22
CA SER A 511 -21.42 -26.22 -13.20
C SER A 511 -22.45 -25.22 -12.65
N ARG A 512 -23.39 -25.68 -11.82
CA ARG A 512 -24.47 -24.85 -11.25
C ARG A 512 -23.94 -23.93 -10.16
N GLU A 513 -23.07 -24.43 -9.28
CA GLU A 513 -22.40 -23.65 -8.24
C GLU A 513 -21.53 -22.55 -8.86
N ASN A 514 -20.79 -22.88 -9.93
CA ASN A 514 -20.03 -21.91 -10.70
C ASN A 514 -20.95 -20.85 -11.35
N GLU A 515 -22.05 -21.26 -11.98
CA GLU A 515 -23.04 -20.34 -12.57
C GLU A 515 -23.65 -19.37 -11.57
N LEU A 516 -23.89 -19.81 -10.33
CA LEU A 516 -24.38 -18.98 -9.23
C LEU A 516 -23.35 -17.94 -8.79
N CYS A 517 -22.06 -18.30 -8.81
CA CYS A 517 -20.98 -17.38 -8.49
C CYS A 517 -20.84 -16.27 -9.53
N TRP A 518 -21.06 -16.57 -10.82
CA TRP A 518 -21.08 -15.57 -11.88
C TRP A 518 -22.33 -14.68 -11.86
N GLY A 519 -23.48 -15.22 -11.45
CA GLY A 519 -24.76 -14.51 -11.48
C GLY A 519 -25.25 -14.20 -12.89
N SER A 520 -26.51 -13.76 -13.05
CA SER A 520 -27.12 -13.54 -14.37
C SER A 520 -26.33 -12.56 -15.25
N ILE A 521 -25.88 -11.45 -14.68
CA ILE A 521 -25.15 -10.40 -15.40
C ILE A 521 -23.72 -10.84 -15.73
N GLY A 522 -23.01 -11.46 -14.79
CA GLY A 522 -21.66 -11.95 -15.05
C GLY A 522 -21.66 -13.01 -16.15
N ARG A 523 -22.65 -13.91 -16.15
CA ARG A 523 -22.85 -14.89 -17.23
C ARG A 523 -23.06 -14.23 -18.59
N GLU A 524 -23.85 -13.17 -18.66
CA GLU A 524 -24.05 -12.38 -19.90
C GLU A 524 -22.72 -11.79 -20.39
N VAL A 525 -21.93 -11.18 -19.49
CA VAL A 525 -20.63 -10.59 -19.85
C VAL A 525 -19.68 -11.63 -20.40
N VAL A 526 -19.54 -12.77 -19.70
CA VAL A 526 -18.70 -13.88 -20.12
C VAL A 526 -19.15 -14.37 -21.49
N ARG A 527 -20.43 -14.70 -21.66
CA ARG A 527 -20.99 -15.21 -22.94
C ARG A 527 -20.90 -14.21 -24.08
N HIS A 528 -21.03 -12.90 -23.82
CA HIS A 528 -20.92 -11.88 -24.86
C HIS A 528 -19.47 -11.66 -25.30
N GLN A 529 -18.50 -11.74 -24.38
CA GLN A 529 -17.08 -11.65 -24.72
C GLN A 529 -16.54 -12.94 -25.36
N THR A 530 -17.08 -14.09 -24.97
CA THR A 530 -16.76 -15.39 -25.58
C THR A 530 -17.68 -15.72 -26.75
N GLY A 531 -18.67 -14.91 -27.12
CA GLY A 531 -19.67 -15.23 -28.16
C GLY A 531 -19.49 -14.53 -29.50
N LYS A 532 -18.54 -13.59 -29.64
CA LYS A 532 -18.37 -12.82 -30.89
C LYS A 532 -17.59 -13.59 -31.96
N ALA A 533 -18.30 -14.47 -32.67
CA ALA A 533 -18.20 -14.69 -34.11
C ALA A 533 -19.40 -15.55 -34.54
N ASP A 534 -20.43 -14.90 -35.08
CA ASP A 534 -21.20 -15.35 -36.26
C ASP A 534 -22.43 -14.45 -36.47
N SER A 535 -22.32 -13.52 -37.42
CA SER A 535 -23.49 -13.00 -38.12
C SER A 535 -23.11 -12.57 -39.53
N SER A 536 -22.78 -13.55 -40.37
CA SER A 536 -23.04 -13.44 -41.81
C SER A 536 -23.95 -14.60 -42.23
N ASN A 537 -25.13 -14.19 -42.73
CA ASN A 537 -26.10 -14.95 -43.52
C ASN A 537 -26.96 -16.01 -42.80
N THR A 538 -28.23 -15.68 -42.53
CA THR A 538 -29.35 -16.05 -43.43
C THR A 538 -30.65 -15.31 -43.08
N ASN A 539 -31.48 -15.22 -44.10
CA ASN A 539 -32.62 -14.33 -44.32
C ASN A 539 -33.90 -14.58 -43.50
N ASN A 540 -34.68 -13.48 -43.42
CA ASN A 540 -36.15 -13.33 -43.48
C ASN A 540 -37.02 -13.42 -42.21
N GLY A 541 -37.71 -12.30 -41.94
CA GLY A 541 -39.13 -12.33 -41.56
C GLY A 541 -39.69 -11.22 -40.65
N ALA A 542 -39.98 -10.04 -41.22
CA ALA A 542 -40.99 -9.04 -40.79
C ALA A 542 -40.78 -8.29 -39.43
N ARG A 543 -41.00 -6.98 -39.27
CA ARG A 543 -41.66 -5.91 -40.05
C ARG A 543 -41.05 -4.59 -39.57
N ALA A 544 -40.53 -3.76 -40.48
CA ALA A 544 -40.19 -2.36 -40.25
C ALA A 544 -41.36 -1.45 -40.62
N ILE A 545 -41.43 -0.24 -40.03
CA ILE A 545 -41.96 1.06 -40.54
C ILE A 545 -42.16 2.03 -39.33
N PRO A 546 -41.94 3.36 -39.43
CA PRO A 546 -40.64 4.06 -39.56
C PRO A 546 -40.55 5.23 -38.53
N HIS A 547 -39.50 6.07 -38.56
CA HIS A 547 -39.54 7.54 -38.37
C HIS A 547 -38.09 8.06 -38.36
N ARG A 548 -37.59 8.49 -39.53
CA ARG A 548 -37.51 9.88 -40.05
C ARG A 548 -36.29 10.66 -39.53
N SER A 549 -35.27 10.69 -40.37
CA SER A 549 -34.11 11.60 -40.35
C SER A 549 -34.46 13.02 -40.82
N ILE A 550 -33.66 14.00 -40.38
CA ILE A 550 -32.93 15.06 -41.13
C ILE A 550 -32.34 16.00 -40.02
N SER A 551 -31.02 15.97 -39.72
CA SER A 551 -29.85 16.66 -40.35
C SER A 551 -29.58 18.02 -39.65
N ASP A 552 -28.39 18.61 -39.46
CA ASP A 552 -26.95 18.41 -39.75
C ASP A 552 -26.19 19.18 -38.61
N VAL A 553 -24.94 18.94 -38.23
CA VAL A 553 -23.69 19.39 -38.86
C VAL A 553 -22.50 18.64 -38.20
N ALA A 554 -21.53 18.22 -39.01
CA ALA A 554 -20.32 17.45 -38.66
C ALA A 554 -19.33 18.20 -37.73
N PRO A 555 -18.36 17.47 -37.15
CA PRO A 555 -17.00 17.59 -37.69
C PRO A 555 -16.23 16.27 -37.82
N VAL A 556 -15.14 16.39 -38.57
CA VAL A 556 -14.45 15.39 -39.40
C VAL A 556 -13.27 14.73 -38.67
N SER A 557 -13.00 13.50 -39.12
CA SER A 557 -11.94 12.54 -38.80
C SER A 557 -10.48 13.00 -38.92
N ASP A 558 -9.64 12.33 -38.10
CA ASP A 558 -8.17 12.07 -38.13
C ASP A 558 -7.44 12.24 -39.49
N PRO A 559 -6.11 12.55 -39.54
CA PRO A 559 -5.08 11.55 -39.21
C PRO A 559 -3.66 12.05 -38.79
N SER A 560 -2.77 11.06 -38.71
CA SER A 560 -1.36 10.93 -38.29
C SER A 560 -0.21 11.68 -39.01
N PHE A 561 0.94 11.72 -38.30
CA PHE A 561 2.38 11.78 -38.72
C PHE A 561 3.01 13.07 -39.29
N ASN A 562 4.20 13.38 -38.71
CA ASN A 562 5.41 14.06 -39.24
C ASN A 562 5.29 15.41 -39.98
N SER A 563 6.03 16.42 -39.49
CA SER A 563 7.31 16.90 -40.08
C SER A 563 7.65 18.34 -39.66
N ASP A 564 8.92 18.57 -39.33
CA ASP A 564 9.59 19.87 -39.42
C ASP A 564 9.38 20.54 -40.80
N VAL A 565 9.32 21.89 -40.84
CA VAL A 565 10.03 22.78 -41.78
C VAL A 565 9.53 24.24 -41.62
N VAL A 566 10.40 25.07 -41.04
CA VAL A 566 10.87 26.42 -41.42
C VAL A 566 9.96 27.34 -42.26
N LEU A 567 9.73 28.57 -41.74
CA LEU A 567 9.67 29.80 -42.55
C LEU A 567 10.41 30.97 -41.84
N GLN A 568 11.34 31.57 -42.60
CA GLN A 568 12.27 32.67 -42.27
C GLN A 568 11.58 34.07 -42.30
N MET A 569 12.05 35.11 -41.60
CA MET A 569 13.03 36.16 -42.05
C MET A 569 12.94 37.38 -41.07
N PRO A 570 13.85 38.39 -41.03
CA PRO A 570 15.12 38.58 -41.75
C PRO A 570 16.37 38.91 -40.87
N VAL A 571 17.52 38.97 -41.54
CA VAL A 571 18.91 39.08 -41.05
C VAL A 571 19.51 40.49 -41.31
N GLN A 572 20.49 40.92 -40.47
CA GLN A 572 21.77 41.65 -40.76
C GLN A 572 22.08 42.77 -39.72
N PRO A 573 23.35 43.17 -39.44
CA PRO A 573 24.61 42.41 -39.31
C PRO A 573 25.47 42.75 -38.05
N SER A 574 26.42 41.86 -37.71
CA SER A 574 27.40 41.90 -36.59
C SER A 574 28.67 42.73 -36.91
N PRO A 575 29.56 43.04 -35.93
CA PRO A 575 30.74 42.17 -35.62
C PRO A 575 31.19 42.24 -34.11
N GLY A 576 31.99 41.37 -33.46
CA GLY A 576 32.74 40.13 -33.74
C GLY A 576 33.91 39.99 -32.71
N SER A 577 34.12 38.77 -32.18
CA SER A 577 35.29 38.24 -31.40
C SER A 577 35.30 38.43 -29.86
N GLN A 578 35.51 37.45 -28.95
CA GLN A 578 35.74 35.99 -28.95
C GLN A 578 35.59 35.46 -27.49
N LEU A 579 34.81 34.40 -27.22
CA LEU A 579 34.87 33.63 -25.96
C LEU A 579 34.67 32.13 -26.25
N ARG A 580 35.62 31.31 -25.78
CA ARG A 580 35.65 29.84 -25.84
C ARG A 580 34.67 29.25 -24.82
N GLY A 581 33.97 28.18 -25.22
CA GLY A 581 32.81 27.64 -24.50
C GLY A 581 33.07 26.51 -23.50
N ASN A 582 31.96 26.04 -22.91
CA ASN A 582 31.71 24.67 -22.48
C ASN A 582 30.18 24.45 -22.39
N PHE A 583 29.75 23.26 -22.79
CA PHE A 583 28.37 22.81 -22.98
C PHE A 583 27.62 22.64 -21.65
N ALA A 584 26.35 23.05 -21.61
CA ALA A 584 25.42 22.81 -20.49
C ALA A 584 24.46 21.65 -20.84
N GLU A 585 24.45 20.62 -20.01
CA GLU A 585 23.51 19.49 -20.04
C GLU A 585 22.10 19.88 -19.52
N PRO A 586 21.02 19.19 -19.94
CA PRO A 586 19.67 19.40 -19.41
C PRO A 586 19.50 18.83 -18.00
N LEU A 587 19.04 19.69 -17.08
CA LEU A 587 18.89 19.44 -15.64
C LEU A 587 17.72 18.47 -15.33
N ALA A 588 18.00 17.16 -15.25
CA ALA A 588 17.12 16.23 -14.54
C ALA A 588 17.27 16.45 -13.02
N LYS A 589 16.20 16.87 -12.32
CA LYS A 589 16.21 17.05 -10.86
C LYS A 589 16.56 15.72 -10.17
N ARG A 590 17.79 15.62 -9.66
CA ARG A 590 18.25 14.54 -8.77
C ARG A 590 17.63 14.74 -7.39
N LEU A 591 17.18 13.65 -6.75
CA LEU A 591 16.75 13.66 -5.35
C LEU A 591 17.99 13.80 -4.48
N ASN A 592 18.12 14.94 -3.79
CA ASN A 592 19.24 15.17 -2.88
C ASN A 592 18.96 14.48 -1.54
N PHE A 593 19.94 13.70 -1.07
CA PHE A 593 19.96 13.14 0.28
C PHE A 593 20.17 14.25 1.33
N PHE A 594 20.94 15.29 0.98
CA PHE A 594 21.08 16.50 1.77
C PHE A 594 20.44 17.67 1.02
N ASP A 595 19.27 18.10 1.48
CA ASP A 595 18.40 19.10 0.85
C ASP A 595 18.47 20.48 1.52
N ALA A 596 19.42 20.66 2.46
CA ALA A 596 19.68 21.95 3.07
C ALA A 596 20.32 22.92 2.07
N SER A 597 19.86 24.17 2.07
CA SER A 597 20.33 25.16 1.12
C SER A 597 21.51 25.98 1.67
N HIS A 598 22.49 26.22 0.81
CA HIS A 598 23.51 27.25 1.01
C HIS A 598 22.91 28.60 0.63
N GLN A 599 22.64 29.45 1.61
CA GLN A 599 22.15 30.80 1.35
C GLN A 599 23.14 31.83 1.88
N ALA A 600 23.53 32.76 1.01
CA ALA A 600 24.01 34.07 1.44
C ALA A 600 22.79 34.85 1.96
N GLY A 601 22.37 34.54 3.20
CA GLY A 601 21.23 35.19 3.83
C GLY A 601 21.43 36.69 3.96
N CYS A 602 20.33 37.44 4.09
CA CYS A 602 20.42 38.85 4.47
C CYS A 602 21.08 38.94 5.86
N GLU A 603 21.97 39.92 6.09
CA GLU A 603 22.66 40.10 7.38
C GLU A 603 21.71 40.10 8.59
N LYS A 604 20.48 40.60 8.38
CA LYS A 604 19.42 40.65 9.38
C LYS A 604 18.95 39.26 9.81
N GLU A 605 18.72 38.33 8.89
CA GLU A 605 18.27 36.97 9.22
C GLU A 605 19.36 36.19 9.96
N SER A 606 20.62 36.36 9.52
CA SER A 606 21.80 35.79 10.20
C SER A 606 22.01 36.39 11.59
N GLN A 607 21.60 37.64 11.84
CA GLN A 607 21.62 38.25 13.16
C GLN A 607 20.56 37.65 14.09
N LEU A 608 19.33 37.45 13.61
CA LEU A 608 18.25 36.85 14.39
C LEU A 608 18.57 35.39 14.77
N SER A 609 19.08 34.60 13.82
CA SER A 609 19.54 33.24 14.06
C SER A 609 20.63 33.18 15.15
N ARG A 610 21.62 34.07 15.08
CA ARG A 610 22.66 34.20 16.12
C ARG A 610 22.08 34.57 17.48
N GLN A 611 21.21 35.58 17.55
CA GLN A 611 20.55 35.98 18.81
C GLN A 611 19.75 34.84 19.44
N TRP A 612 19.04 34.06 18.62
CA TRP A 612 18.31 32.89 19.08
C TRP A 612 19.26 31.84 19.64
N MET A 613 20.35 31.53 18.93
CA MET A 613 21.36 30.56 19.37
C MET A 613 22.05 31.02 20.66
N ASP A 614 22.45 32.28 20.75
CA ASP A 614 23.08 32.85 21.95
C ASP A 614 22.14 32.78 23.16
N SER A 615 20.83 32.99 22.94
CA SER A 615 19.81 32.83 23.99
C SER A 615 19.69 31.39 24.47
N LEU A 616 19.68 30.42 23.54
CA LEU A 616 19.69 28.99 23.87
C LEU A 616 20.93 28.62 24.68
N LEU A 617 22.12 28.94 24.17
CA LEU A 617 23.39 28.60 24.79
C LEU A 617 23.52 29.25 26.18
N SER A 618 23.16 30.52 26.31
CA SER A 618 23.14 31.22 27.61
C SER A 618 22.23 30.54 28.63
N SER A 619 21.11 29.96 28.19
CA SER A 619 20.17 29.24 29.05
C SER A 619 20.73 27.89 29.47
N ILE A 620 21.34 27.13 28.54
CA ILE A 620 21.97 25.83 28.83
C ILE A 620 23.19 26.01 29.74
N HIS A 621 24.11 26.92 29.43
CA HIS A 621 25.33 27.14 30.21
C HIS A 621 25.07 27.63 31.64
N HIS A 622 23.90 28.24 31.89
CA HIS A 622 23.51 28.63 33.25
C HIS A 622 23.14 27.42 34.12
N HIS A 623 22.62 26.35 33.51
CA HIS A 623 22.04 25.21 34.21
C HIS A 623 22.83 23.91 34.07
N VAL A 624 23.66 23.77 33.04
CA VAL A 624 24.34 22.52 32.68
C VAL A 624 25.84 22.75 32.68
N ASP A 625 26.54 22.05 33.56
CA ASP A 625 27.99 22.15 33.67
C ASP A 625 28.65 21.53 32.44
N PRO A 626 29.73 22.12 31.92
CA PRO A 626 30.43 21.63 30.73
C PRO A 626 31.19 20.34 31.00
N PHE A 627 31.56 19.64 29.93
CA PHE A 627 32.24 18.35 29.96
C PHE A 627 33.51 18.33 30.85
N ASP A 628 34.37 19.35 30.77
CA ASP A 628 35.66 19.36 31.49
C ASP A 628 35.49 19.41 33.02
N THR A 629 34.53 20.21 33.51
CA THR A 629 34.17 20.29 34.94
C THR A 629 33.72 18.94 35.49
N VAL A 630 33.06 18.16 34.63
CA VAL A 630 32.55 16.84 34.96
C VAL A 630 33.62 15.76 34.85
N GLU A 631 34.49 15.83 33.84
CA GLU A 631 35.58 14.89 33.64
C GLU A 631 36.63 14.97 34.76
N ALA A 632 36.83 16.15 35.36
CA ALA A 632 37.73 16.32 36.50
C ALA A 632 37.24 15.63 37.79
N GLY A 633 35.95 15.28 37.91
CA GLY A 633 35.33 14.68 39.11
C GLY A 633 34.94 13.20 38.98
N ARG A 634 35.67 12.44 38.15
CA ARG A 634 35.21 11.24 37.40
C ARG A 634 34.88 9.94 38.14
N GLU A 635 34.53 9.91 39.42
CA GLU A 635 34.28 8.61 40.06
C GLU A 635 32.87 8.02 39.78
N THR A 636 31.85 8.80 39.39
CA THR A 636 30.46 8.28 39.27
C THR A 636 29.55 8.85 38.15
N PHE A 637 29.97 9.82 37.35
CA PHE A 637 29.08 10.44 36.34
C PHE A 637 29.23 9.83 34.95
N GLU A 638 28.12 9.35 34.37
CA GLU A 638 28.05 8.88 32.98
C GLU A 638 27.53 10.00 32.05
N PRO A 639 28.35 10.51 31.10
CA PRO A 639 27.88 11.49 30.11
C PRO A 639 26.81 10.94 29.17
N VAL A 640 26.02 11.83 28.57
CA VAL A 640 25.07 11.45 27.52
C VAL A 640 25.85 11.10 26.26
N ARG A 641 25.49 9.99 25.61
CA ARG A 641 26.10 9.54 24.35
C ARG A 641 25.21 9.91 23.17
N ILE A 642 25.76 10.55 22.15
CA ILE A 642 25.08 10.97 20.92
C ILE A 642 25.77 10.33 19.72
N ALA A 643 25.00 9.63 18.88
CA ALA A 643 25.47 9.12 17.60
C ALA A 643 24.94 10.01 16.47
N ILE A 644 25.83 10.44 15.57
CA ILE A 644 25.49 11.21 14.37
C ILE A 644 25.62 10.29 13.17
N LEU A 645 24.54 10.07 12.42
CA LEU A 645 24.53 9.32 11.17
C LEU A 645 24.43 10.33 10.02
N ASP A 646 25.57 10.67 9.41
CA ASP A 646 25.63 11.74 8.41
C ASP A 646 26.79 11.51 7.41
N SER A 647 27.31 12.57 6.80
CA SER A 647 28.34 12.58 5.75
C SER A 647 29.78 12.49 6.25
N GLY A 648 29.98 12.35 7.57
CA GLY A 648 31.28 12.27 8.24
C GLY A 648 31.62 13.57 8.97
N PHE A 649 32.90 13.85 9.19
CA PHE A 649 33.36 15.19 9.59
C PHE A 649 34.74 15.51 9.01
N ASP A 650 35.14 16.79 9.00
CA ASP A 650 36.51 17.20 8.66
C ASP A 650 37.43 17.20 9.90
N PRO A 651 38.31 16.19 10.07
CA PRO A 651 39.18 16.12 11.24
C PRO A 651 40.28 17.19 11.23
N GLU A 652 40.47 17.94 10.14
CA GLU A 652 41.44 19.04 10.08
C GLU A 652 40.80 20.41 10.35
N ASN A 653 39.49 20.45 10.63
CA ASN A 653 38.84 21.71 10.95
C ASN A 653 39.42 22.30 12.26
N PRO A 654 39.98 23.52 12.24
CA PRO A 654 40.65 24.11 13.40
C PRO A 654 39.71 24.36 14.57
N LEU A 655 38.40 24.47 14.33
CA LEU A 655 37.39 24.68 15.37
C LEU A 655 36.96 23.38 16.06
N LEU A 656 37.47 22.22 15.62
CA LEU A 656 37.35 20.92 16.31
C LEU A 656 38.60 20.57 17.13
N MET A 657 39.60 21.45 17.12
CA MET A 657 40.85 21.25 17.85
C MET A 657 40.85 22.00 19.18
N THR A 658 41.33 21.32 20.21
CA THR A 658 41.72 21.93 21.49
C THR A 658 42.99 22.75 21.34
N GLU A 659 43.32 23.58 22.34
CA GLU A 659 44.54 24.39 22.37
C GLU A 659 45.83 23.57 22.15
N ASN A 660 45.81 22.29 22.53
CA ASN A 660 46.92 21.35 22.37
C ASN A 660 46.96 20.65 20.99
N GLN A 661 46.22 21.15 20.00
CA GLN A 661 46.08 20.57 18.65
C GLN A 661 45.60 19.11 18.65
N ARG A 662 44.80 18.74 19.65
CA ARG A 662 44.10 17.45 19.71
C ARG A 662 42.63 17.67 19.40
N LEU A 663 42.00 16.70 18.73
CA LEU A 663 40.54 16.70 18.53
C LEU A 663 39.82 16.88 19.86
N ASP A 664 38.68 17.58 19.81
CA ASP A 664 37.79 17.79 20.96
C ASP A 664 37.54 16.45 21.67
N PRO A 665 37.81 16.35 22.99
CA PRO A 665 37.77 15.09 23.74
C PRO A 665 36.36 14.48 23.82
N ARG A 666 35.32 15.24 23.47
CA ARG A 666 33.95 14.73 23.36
C ARG A 666 33.75 13.84 22.14
N ILE A 667 34.58 13.96 21.10
CA ILE A 667 34.53 13.07 19.93
C ILE A 667 35.23 11.75 20.28
N LYS A 668 34.44 10.70 20.55
CA LYS A 668 34.95 9.42 21.07
C LYS A 668 35.31 8.42 19.99
N ALA A 669 34.53 8.34 18.92
CA ALA A 669 34.85 7.49 17.78
C ALA A 669 34.20 8.00 16.49
N ALA A 670 34.79 7.64 15.37
CA ALA A 670 34.22 7.87 14.04
C ALA A 670 34.50 6.67 13.14
N GLN A 671 33.51 6.27 12.33
CA GLN A 671 33.63 5.13 11.42
C GLN A 671 32.80 5.36 10.14
N SER A 672 33.34 4.91 9.01
CA SER A 672 32.62 4.83 7.74
C SER A 672 31.85 3.52 7.57
N PHE A 673 30.63 3.63 7.07
CA PHE A 673 29.74 2.54 6.68
C PHE A 673 29.46 2.48 5.19
N ILE A 674 30.10 3.36 4.42
CA ILE A 674 29.88 3.48 2.98
C ILE A 674 30.48 2.26 2.28
N HIS A 675 29.70 1.65 1.40
CA HIS A 675 30.12 0.47 0.66
C HIS A 675 31.39 0.77 -0.16
N GLN A 676 32.37 -0.15 -0.09
CA GLN A 676 33.67 -0.05 -0.78
C GLN A 676 34.58 1.09 -0.30
N THR A 677 34.32 1.65 0.88
CA THR A 677 35.27 2.55 1.58
C THR A 677 35.86 1.85 2.80
N GLU A 678 37.06 2.27 3.17
CA GLU A 678 37.73 1.79 4.38
C GLU A 678 37.02 2.33 5.63
N SER A 679 36.98 1.54 6.71
CA SER A 679 36.23 1.92 7.93
C SER A 679 36.74 3.21 8.58
N TYR A 680 38.00 3.59 8.33
CA TYR A 680 38.62 4.81 8.83
C TYR A 680 38.43 6.03 7.91
N ASP A 681 37.76 5.88 6.77
CA ASP A 681 37.50 6.99 5.84
C ASP A 681 36.34 7.88 6.34
N ILE A 682 36.63 8.71 7.34
CA ILE A 682 35.64 9.51 8.08
C ILE A 682 35.42 10.90 7.49
N ARG A 683 36.14 11.25 6.43
CA ARG A 683 36.26 12.63 5.94
C ARG A 683 34.98 13.11 5.29
N ASP A 684 34.51 14.27 5.72
CA ASP A 684 33.30 14.88 5.18
C ASP A 684 33.57 15.70 3.93
N GLU A 685 33.20 15.14 2.79
CA GLU A 685 33.28 15.79 1.49
C GLU A 685 32.03 16.62 1.17
N ILE A 686 30.97 16.50 1.96
CA ILE A 686 29.66 17.15 1.74
C ILE A 686 29.54 18.41 2.61
N GLY A 687 30.09 18.38 3.81
CA GLY A 687 30.09 19.46 4.80
C GLY A 687 28.92 19.39 5.79
N HIS A 688 27.86 18.65 5.46
CA HIS A 688 26.66 18.56 6.28
C HIS A 688 26.93 17.94 7.66
N GLY A 689 27.76 16.88 7.70
CA GLY A 689 28.09 16.18 8.93
C GLY A 689 28.99 17.00 9.84
N THR A 690 29.96 17.73 9.25
CA THR A 690 30.80 18.70 9.96
C THR A 690 29.95 19.84 10.55
N HIS A 691 28.96 20.32 9.80
CA HIS A 691 28.03 21.37 10.25
C HIS A 691 27.19 20.89 11.44
N ALA A 692 26.59 19.69 11.33
CA ALA A 692 25.80 19.08 12.40
C ALA A 692 26.63 18.79 13.67
N LEU A 693 27.87 18.27 13.51
CA LEU A 693 28.81 18.07 14.61
C LEU A 693 29.10 19.38 15.34
N GLY A 694 29.37 20.45 14.60
CA GLY A 694 29.61 21.78 15.18
C GLY A 694 28.43 22.30 16.00
N LEU A 695 27.19 22.03 15.57
CA LEU A 695 25.98 22.40 16.33
C LEU A 695 25.85 21.57 17.60
N LEU A 696 26.07 20.27 17.53
CA LEU A 696 26.02 19.40 18.71
C LEU A 696 27.08 19.76 19.74
N LEU A 697 28.31 20.07 19.31
CA LEU A 697 29.37 20.52 20.22
C LEU A 697 29.05 21.85 20.91
N LYS A 698 28.22 22.72 20.29
CA LYS A 698 27.74 23.95 20.92
C LYS A 698 26.62 23.68 21.94
N VAL A 699 25.60 22.93 21.53
CA VAL A 699 24.35 22.78 22.31
C VAL A 699 24.47 21.69 23.39
N ALA A 700 25.14 20.57 23.10
CA ALA A 700 25.35 19.45 24.02
C ALA A 700 26.69 19.60 24.76
N THR A 701 26.70 20.48 25.76
CA THR A 701 27.92 20.92 26.46
C THR A 701 28.62 19.82 27.26
N CYS A 702 27.90 18.75 27.61
CA CYS A 702 28.36 17.63 28.42
C CYS A 702 27.86 16.30 27.82
N ALA A 703 28.25 16.03 26.57
CA ALA A 703 27.93 14.80 25.85
C ALA A 703 29.16 14.23 25.14
N GLU A 704 29.19 12.90 25.02
CA GLU A 704 30.10 12.17 24.16
C GLU A 704 29.46 11.99 22.79
N ILE A 705 30.19 12.34 21.74
CA ILE A 705 29.74 12.31 20.36
C ILE A 705 30.49 11.22 19.62
N TYR A 706 29.75 10.47 18.82
CA TYR A 706 30.34 9.53 17.90
C TYR A 706 29.70 9.65 16.52
N ILE A 707 30.49 9.32 15.50
CA ILE A 707 30.18 9.72 14.13
C ILE A 707 30.15 8.48 13.24
N ALA A 708 29.01 8.27 12.58
CA ALA A 708 28.81 7.24 11.58
C ALA A 708 28.67 7.90 10.22
N ARG A 709 29.70 7.76 9.38
CA ARG A 709 29.65 8.26 7.99
C ARG A 709 28.87 7.25 7.14
N ILE A 710 27.73 7.69 6.63
CA ILE A 710 26.78 6.88 5.83
C ILE A 710 26.56 7.42 4.41
N ALA A 711 27.13 8.60 4.07
CA ALA A 711 26.99 9.20 2.76
C ALA A 711 28.28 9.89 2.29
N HIS A 712 28.61 9.72 1.00
CA HIS A 712 29.74 10.37 0.32
C HIS A 712 29.29 11.24 -0.87
N ARG A 713 27.99 11.28 -1.17
CA ARG A 713 27.40 12.16 -2.19
C ARG A 713 26.15 12.85 -1.67
N GLU A 714 25.88 14.03 -2.20
CA GLU A 714 24.66 14.81 -1.92
C GLU A 714 23.40 14.16 -2.47
N THR A 715 23.51 13.15 -3.34
CA THR A 715 22.39 12.46 -4.01
C THR A 715 22.31 11.01 -3.58
N LEU A 716 21.10 10.49 -3.45
CA LEU A 716 20.82 9.08 -3.13
C LEU A 716 21.34 8.14 -4.23
N ASP A 717 22.15 7.15 -3.84
CA ASP A 717 22.45 5.98 -4.67
C ASP A 717 21.74 4.73 -4.13
N ARG A 718 21.76 3.65 -4.91
CA ARG A 718 21.08 2.39 -4.55
C ARG A 718 21.68 1.72 -3.31
N ASN A 719 22.92 2.07 -2.94
CA ASN A 719 23.67 1.48 -1.84
C ASN A 719 23.52 2.27 -0.53
N THR A 720 23.08 3.53 -0.60
CA THR A 720 22.91 4.42 0.56
C THR A 720 21.95 3.81 1.60
N TYR A 721 20.91 3.10 1.17
CA TYR A 721 20.00 2.37 2.07
C TYR A 721 20.69 1.20 2.79
N ASP A 722 21.53 0.45 2.09
CA ASP A 722 22.30 -0.65 2.68
C ASP A 722 23.36 -0.12 3.65
N ASP A 723 23.93 1.05 3.38
CA ASP A 723 24.95 1.69 4.22
C ASP A 723 24.33 2.28 5.51
N ILE A 724 23.14 2.88 5.42
CA ILE A 724 22.31 3.24 6.59
C ILE A 724 21.91 1.98 7.38
N ALA A 725 21.59 0.87 6.69
CA ALA A 725 21.23 -0.38 7.34
C ALA A 725 22.43 -1.07 8.03
N LYS A 726 23.64 -0.97 7.48
CA LYS A 726 24.88 -1.48 8.09
C LYS A 726 25.35 -0.65 9.27
N ALA A 727 25.09 0.66 9.26
CA ALA A 727 25.31 1.55 10.39
C ALA A 727 24.36 1.25 11.58
N ARG A 728 23.46 0.26 11.47
CA ARG A 728 22.63 -0.17 12.60
C ARG A 728 23.47 -0.94 13.63
N PRO A 729 23.10 -0.86 14.92
CA PRO A 729 23.89 -1.42 16.03
C PRO A 729 24.27 -2.90 15.92
N GLY A 730 23.48 -3.71 15.21
CA GLY A 730 23.64 -5.18 15.14
C GLY A 730 24.70 -5.69 14.15
N SER A 731 25.15 -4.88 13.19
CA SER A 731 26.15 -5.25 12.17
C SER A 731 27.58 -4.83 12.52
N MET A 732 27.78 -4.33 13.74
CA MET A 732 29.01 -3.69 14.19
C MET A 732 30.00 -4.66 14.85
N PRO A 733 31.32 -4.56 14.58
CA PRO A 733 32.32 -5.39 15.24
C PRO A 733 32.30 -5.18 16.77
N LYS A 734 32.42 -6.29 17.52
CA LYS A 734 32.31 -6.41 18.99
C LYS A 734 33.28 -5.55 19.84
N GLN A 735 34.05 -4.66 19.24
CA GLN A 735 34.99 -3.76 19.91
C GLN A 735 34.49 -2.32 20.08
N ALA A 736 33.30 -1.98 19.55
CA ALA A 736 32.69 -0.68 19.75
C ALA A 736 31.40 -0.81 20.60
N PHE A 737 31.35 -0.09 21.71
CA PHE A 737 30.37 -0.06 22.82
C PHE A 737 28.91 0.30 22.45
N TRP A 738 28.46 -0.03 21.24
CA TRP A 738 27.18 0.38 20.64
C TRP A 738 25.99 -0.54 20.90
N THR A 739 26.19 -1.61 21.66
CA THR A 739 25.18 -2.66 21.89
C THR A 739 24.10 -2.30 22.92
N GLU A 740 24.09 -1.08 23.44
CA GLU A 740 23.02 -0.61 24.31
C GLU A 740 21.93 0.09 23.49
N LEU A 741 20.71 -0.42 23.62
CA LEU A 741 19.47 -0.01 22.94
C LEU A 741 19.41 1.49 22.63
N ILE A 742 19.33 1.85 21.34
CA ILE A 742 19.02 3.23 20.89
C ILE A 742 17.75 3.67 21.62
N THR A 743 17.88 4.74 22.38
CA THR A 743 16.86 5.12 23.36
C THR A 743 15.95 6.25 22.85
N LEU A 744 16.50 7.25 22.16
CA LEU A 744 15.76 8.36 21.53
C LEU A 744 16.33 8.61 20.13
N LEU A 745 15.47 8.72 19.11
CA LEU A 745 15.88 8.95 17.71
C LEU A 745 15.29 10.26 17.19
N PHE A 746 16.14 11.14 16.66
CA PHE A 746 15.76 12.44 16.10
C PHE A 746 16.04 12.46 14.60
N ALA A 747 15.10 12.99 13.80
CA ALA A 747 15.26 13.06 12.36
C ALA A 747 14.61 14.31 11.76
N ALA A 748 15.22 14.80 10.68
CA ALA A 748 14.74 15.95 9.92
C ALA A 748 13.41 15.65 9.22
N ALA A 749 12.47 16.58 9.29
CA ALA A 749 11.14 16.39 8.73
C ALA A 749 11.13 16.29 7.19
N SER A 750 11.72 17.25 6.48
CA SER A 750 11.86 17.37 5.00
C SER A 750 11.99 18.87 4.66
N ASN A 751 12.63 19.23 3.54
CA ASN A 751 12.64 20.61 3.01
C ASN A 751 11.84 20.77 1.71
N ASP A 752 10.85 19.90 1.45
CA ASP A 752 10.09 19.90 0.20
C ASP A 752 8.78 20.72 0.22
N GLY A 753 8.50 21.39 1.34
CA GLY A 753 7.25 22.11 1.56
C GLY A 753 6.04 21.16 1.50
N ALA A 754 4.88 21.69 1.11
CA ALA A 754 3.64 20.89 0.99
C ALA A 754 3.66 19.82 -0.13
N ASN A 755 4.74 19.71 -0.91
CA ASN A 755 4.83 18.76 -2.02
C ASN A 755 5.11 17.33 -1.55
N PHE A 756 5.87 17.18 -0.46
CA PHE A 756 6.14 15.90 0.19
C PHE A 756 5.88 16.02 1.70
N GLY A 757 5.38 14.95 2.30
CA GLY A 757 5.18 14.89 3.75
C GLY A 757 6.49 14.60 4.50
N ARG A 758 6.39 14.35 5.81
CA ARG A 758 7.54 13.92 6.63
C ARG A 758 8.28 12.74 5.97
N ALA A 759 9.58 12.89 5.82
CA ALA A 759 10.47 11.90 5.25
C ALA A 759 10.72 10.73 6.21
N PHE A 760 11.18 9.60 5.68
CA PHE A 760 11.75 8.55 6.50
C PHE A 760 13.13 8.98 7.04
N PRO A 761 13.48 8.76 8.33
CA PRO A 761 12.70 8.06 9.36
C PRO A 761 11.77 8.95 10.20
N ALA A 762 11.74 10.26 9.99
CA ALA A 762 10.94 11.23 10.77
C ALA A 762 9.42 10.98 10.77
N LYS A 763 8.89 10.17 9.84
CA LYS A 763 7.47 9.77 9.81
C LYS A 763 7.10 8.71 10.87
N TYR A 764 8.06 8.02 11.47
CA TYR A 764 7.77 6.95 12.44
C TYR A 764 7.37 7.52 13.82
N PRO A 765 6.33 7.01 14.49
CA PRO A 765 5.84 7.57 15.77
C PRO A 765 6.86 7.57 16.92
N SER A 766 7.85 6.69 16.89
CA SER A 766 8.92 6.61 17.90
C SER A 766 10.13 7.48 17.56
N VAL A 767 10.03 8.36 16.55
CA VAL A 767 11.09 9.25 16.08
C VAL A 767 10.65 10.70 16.27
N PHE A 768 11.49 11.50 16.92
CA PHE A 768 11.28 12.93 17.04
C PHE A 768 11.48 13.59 15.67
N CYS A 769 10.36 13.89 15.00
CA CYS A 769 10.32 14.62 13.74
C CYS A 769 10.57 16.12 13.99
N ILE A 770 11.70 16.63 13.49
CA ILE A 770 12.10 18.02 13.73
C ILE A 770 11.90 18.87 12.47
N HIS A 771 11.07 19.89 12.60
CA HIS A 771 10.81 20.92 11.61
C HIS A 771 11.68 22.17 11.89
N SER A 772 11.79 23.05 10.90
CA SER A 772 12.65 24.24 10.95
C SER A 772 11.86 25.52 11.22
N THR A 773 12.49 26.49 11.88
CA THR A 773 11.99 27.87 11.99
C THR A 773 13.07 28.88 11.63
N ASP A 774 12.63 30.10 11.32
CA ASP A 774 13.49 31.28 11.31
C ASP A 774 13.92 31.69 12.74
N GLY A 775 14.76 32.73 12.85
CA GLY A 775 15.22 33.29 14.14
C GLY A 775 14.12 33.92 15.01
N ASN A 776 12.92 34.13 14.47
CA ASN A 776 11.74 34.62 15.21
C ASN A 776 10.82 33.49 15.67
N GLY A 777 11.10 32.24 15.28
CA GLY A 777 10.25 31.09 15.54
C GLY A 777 9.06 30.96 14.58
N ASN A 778 9.11 31.59 13.40
CA ASN A 778 8.14 31.34 12.35
C ASN A 778 8.50 30.03 11.63
N PRO A 779 7.52 29.16 11.32
CA PRO A 779 7.79 27.93 10.59
C PRO A 779 8.39 28.21 9.21
N SER A 780 9.46 27.49 8.88
CA SER A 780 10.10 27.55 7.56
C SER A 780 9.12 27.20 6.44
N THR A 781 9.22 27.91 5.33
CA THR A 781 8.34 27.72 4.15
C THR A 781 8.53 26.36 3.49
N PHE A 782 9.72 25.76 3.67
CA PHE A 782 10.08 24.45 3.17
C PHE A 782 9.68 23.28 4.09
N ASN A 783 9.10 23.55 5.27
CA ASN A 783 8.62 22.47 6.12
C ASN A 783 7.47 21.68 5.43
N PRO A 784 7.42 20.36 5.59
CA PRO A 784 6.24 19.58 5.21
C PRO A 784 5.03 20.06 6.03
N THR A 785 3.82 19.91 5.49
CA THR A 785 2.59 20.29 6.21
C THR A 785 2.50 19.60 7.57
N ALA A 786 2.22 20.38 8.61
CA ALA A 786 2.04 19.87 9.96
C ALA A 786 0.96 18.77 10.02
N ASP A 787 1.26 17.68 10.74
CA ASP A 787 0.32 16.57 10.95
C ASP A 787 -0.56 16.89 12.16
N ASP A 788 -1.88 16.92 11.97
CA ASP A 788 -2.84 17.27 13.03
C ASP A 788 -2.96 16.19 14.12
N LYS A 789 -2.48 14.98 13.84
CA LYS A 789 -2.57 13.82 14.74
C LYS A 789 -1.28 13.56 15.50
N ASP A 790 -0.22 14.30 15.21
CA ASP A 790 1.09 14.09 15.79
C ASP A 790 1.73 15.41 16.23
N VAL A 791 2.85 15.31 16.94
CA VAL A 791 3.66 16.44 17.40
C VAL A 791 4.47 17.01 16.24
N ASN A 792 4.52 18.33 16.12
CA ASN A 792 5.20 19.03 15.03
C ASN A 792 6.32 19.89 15.60
N PHE A 793 7.23 19.28 16.37
CA PHE A 793 8.32 19.99 17.01
C PHE A 793 9.13 20.79 15.98
N SER A 794 9.35 22.07 16.27
CA SER A 794 10.14 22.95 15.44
C SER A 794 11.12 23.80 16.25
N LEU A 795 12.33 23.95 15.72
CA LEU A 795 13.40 24.79 16.28
C LEU A 795 14.09 25.56 15.15
N LEU A 796 14.96 26.51 15.52
CA LEU A 796 15.79 27.26 14.59
C LEU A 796 16.48 26.32 13.60
N GLY A 797 16.23 26.52 12.31
CA GLY A 797 16.89 25.78 11.24
C GLY A 797 17.25 26.62 10.04
N GLU A 798 16.96 27.93 10.05
CA GLU A 798 17.34 28.86 8.97
C GLU A 798 18.53 29.76 9.36
N HIS A 799 19.41 29.98 8.39
CA HIS A 799 20.57 30.87 8.48
C HIS A 799 21.47 30.58 9.69
N VAL A 800 21.71 29.31 9.99
CA VAL A 800 22.50 28.89 11.14
C VAL A 800 23.96 28.70 10.75
N SER A 801 24.85 29.41 11.45
CA SER A 801 26.30 29.29 11.26
C SER A 801 26.91 28.18 12.13
N SER A 802 27.61 27.25 11.48
CA SER A 802 28.33 26.16 12.14
C SER A 802 29.63 25.84 11.40
N HIS A 803 30.38 24.87 11.93
CA HIS A 803 31.63 24.36 11.37
C HIS A 803 31.45 23.86 9.93
N TRP A 804 32.51 23.96 9.14
CA TRP A 804 32.52 23.55 7.73
C TRP A 804 33.90 23.03 7.30
N PRO A 805 34.00 22.05 6.39
CA PRO A 805 35.29 21.56 5.91
C PRO A 805 36.13 22.67 5.25
N ALA A 806 37.42 22.73 5.59
CA ALA A 806 38.31 23.76 5.04
C ALA A 806 38.57 23.54 3.53
N GLY A 807 38.54 24.63 2.74
CA GLY A 807 38.89 24.60 1.30
C GLY A 807 37.78 24.15 0.35
N LYS A 808 36.58 23.84 0.84
CA LYS A 808 35.42 23.50 0.00
C LYS A 808 34.76 24.76 -0.60
N ASN A 809 34.34 24.69 -1.86
CA ASN A 809 33.64 25.75 -2.62
C ASN A 809 34.40 27.08 -2.76
N GLY A 810 35.73 27.09 -2.60
CA GLY A 810 36.54 28.33 -2.64
C GLY A 810 36.43 29.19 -1.37
N CYS A 811 35.75 28.71 -0.34
CA CYS A 811 35.72 29.34 0.98
C CYS A 811 36.87 28.79 1.85
N ASN A 812 37.82 29.66 2.20
CA ASN A 812 38.89 29.34 3.15
C ASN A 812 38.45 29.45 4.63
N GLN A 813 37.16 29.67 4.91
CA GLN A 813 36.65 29.80 6.27
C GLN A 813 36.20 28.44 6.82
N PRO A 814 36.51 28.12 8.08
CA PRO A 814 36.12 26.85 8.72
C PRO A 814 34.65 26.83 9.17
N VAL A 815 33.82 27.75 8.67
CA VAL A 815 32.42 27.93 9.04
C VAL A 815 31.57 28.21 7.80
N ASN A 816 30.30 27.79 7.84
CA ASN A 816 29.32 28.05 6.80
C ASN A 816 27.92 28.24 7.38
N VAL A 817 27.05 28.91 6.63
CA VAL A 817 25.64 29.17 6.98
C VAL A 817 24.75 28.22 6.18
N MET A 818 23.83 27.53 6.87
CA MET A 818 22.89 26.59 6.25
C MET A 818 21.46 26.82 6.74
N SER A 819 20.50 26.48 5.87
CA SER A 819 19.08 26.47 6.18
C SER A 819 18.45 25.11 5.82
N GLY A 820 17.75 24.48 6.77
CA GLY A 820 17.03 23.22 6.57
C GLY A 820 16.52 22.57 7.86
N THR A 821 15.59 21.62 7.74
CA THR A 821 15.14 20.78 8.86
C THR A 821 16.26 19.90 9.42
N SER A 822 17.23 19.56 8.58
CA SER A 822 18.46 18.87 8.99
C SER A 822 19.39 19.74 9.85
N VAL A 823 19.26 21.07 9.80
CA VAL A 823 19.98 22.02 10.67
C VAL A 823 19.28 22.14 12.03
N ALA A 824 17.95 22.13 12.06
CA ALA A 824 17.17 22.16 13.30
C ALA A 824 17.33 20.86 14.13
N THR A 825 17.49 19.72 13.46
CA THR A 825 17.60 18.39 14.09
C THR A 825 18.75 18.28 15.11
N PRO A 826 20.03 18.59 14.79
CA PRO A 826 21.12 18.53 15.78
C PRO A 826 20.93 19.52 16.94
N ILE A 827 20.25 20.65 16.73
CA ILE A 827 19.92 21.58 17.82
C ILE A 827 18.91 20.96 18.77
N ALA A 828 17.87 20.30 18.24
CA ALA A 828 16.88 19.58 19.05
C ALA A 828 17.52 18.41 19.83
N THR A 829 18.35 17.61 19.16
CA THR A 829 19.11 16.52 19.78
C THR A 829 20.02 17.04 20.88
N GLY A 830 20.73 18.14 20.64
CA GLY A 830 21.59 18.77 21.63
C GLY A 830 20.81 19.31 22.84
N LEU A 831 19.63 19.88 22.62
CA LEU A 831 18.75 20.33 23.69
C LEU A 831 18.27 19.15 24.56
N ALA A 832 17.80 18.08 23.94
CA ALA A 832 17.37 16.87 24.66
C ALA A 832 18.54 16.25 25.46
N ALA A 833 19.73 16.21 24.88
CA ALA A 833 20.94 15.78 25.57
C ALA A 833 21.28 16.69 26.77
N SER A 834 21.13 18.01 26.61
CA SER A 834 21.34 18.96 27.71
C SER A 834 20.31 18.83 28.83
N VAL A 835 19.04 18.51 28.53
CA VAL A 835 18.03 18.13 29.54
C VAL A 835 18.47 16.88 30.30
N LEU A 836 18.93 15.85 29.59
CA LEU A 836 19.36 14.60 30.22
C LEU A 836 20.64 14.78 31.06
N SER A 837 21.61 15.55 30.56
CA SER A 837 22.84 15.87 31.29
C SER A 837 22.54 16.72 32.53
N PHE A 838 21.64 17.70 32.42
CA PHE A 838 21.16 18.50 33.55
C PHE A 838 20.61 17.61 34.67
N VAL A 839 19.67 16.72 34.33
CA VAL A 839 19.05 15.80 35.28
C VAL A 839 20.09 14.88 35.92
N ARG A 840 20.99 14.29 35.13
CA ARG A 840 22.07 13.43 35.67
C ARG A 840 23.01 14.19 36.60
N GLN A 841 23.27 15.47 36.35
CA GLN A 841 24.11 16.30 37.23
C GLN A 841 23.41 16.57 38.56
N GLN A 842 22.09 16.79 38.55
CA GLN A 842 21.29 16.96 39.76
C GLN A 842 21.15 15.67 40.58
N GLU A 843 21.09 14.54 39.90
CA GLU A 843 20.88 13.23 40.52
C GLU A 843 22.15 12.62 41.13
N ARG A 844 23.33 13.25 41.01
CA ARG A 844 24.61 12.71 41.51
C ARG A 844 24.62 12.29 42.98
N HIS A 845 23.77 12.91 43.80
CA HIS A 845 23.67 12.65 45.23
C HIS A 845 22.38 11.92 45.65
N ILE A 846 21.56 11.50 44.68
CA ILE A 846 20.30 10.79 44.92
C ILE A 846 20.56 9.28 44.87
N THR A 847 20.21 8.57 45.95
CA THR A 847 20.51 7.13 46.11
C THR A 847 19.31 6.21 45.80
N LEU A 848 18.09 6.75 45.67
CA LEU A 848 16.88 5.96 45.45
C LEU A 848 16.53 5.89 43.95
N GLU A 849 16.70 4.71 43.33
CA GLU A 849 16.51 4.53 41.87
C GLU A 849 15.10 4.89 41.37
N SER A 850 14.05 4.69 42.17
CA SER A 850 12.66 4.97 41.77
C SER A 850 12.37 6.46 41.56
N GLU A 851 13.19 7.34 42.15
CA GLU A 851 13.05 8.79 42.05
C GLU A 851 13.85 9.41 40.89
N LEU A 852 14.71 8.62 40.24
CA LEU A 852 15.55 9.11 39.14
C LEU A 852 14.69 9.40 37.89
N LEU A 853 14.77 10.64 37.41
CA LEU A 853 14.27 11.10 36.12
C LEU A 853 15.20 10.71 34.98
N GLY A 854 16.50 10.47 35.23
CA GLY A 854 17.45 10.07 34.18
C GLY A 854 17.00 8.85 33.36
N PRO A 855 16.62 7.72 33.97
CA PRO A 855 16.05 6.56 33.26
C PRO A 855 14.66 6.82 32.68
N TRP A 856 13.87 7.70 33.28
CA TRP A 856 12.53 8.04 32.78
C TRP A 856 12.61 8.87 31.49
N LEU A 857 13.52 9.86 31.43
CA LEU A 857 13.75 10.70 30.23
C LEU A 857 14.30 9.94 29.02
N LYS A 858 14.74 8.70 29.22
CA LYS A 858 15.16 7.79 28.16
C LYS A 858 13.96 7.25 27.37
N ASP A 859 12.76 7.26 27.93
CA ASP A 859 11.55 6.88 27.20
C ASP A 859 11.08 7.99 26.24
N VAL A 860 10.59 7.59 25.07
CA VAL A 860 10.19 8.51 23.99
C VAL A 860 9.02 9.40 24.40
N HIS A 861 8.02 8.86 25.10
CA HIS A 861 6.83 9.61 25.53
C HIS A 861 7.19 10.60 26.64
N SER A 862 8.15 10.23 27.49
CA SER A 862 8.63 11.04 28.60
C SER A 862 9.42 12.25 28.11
N MET A 863 10.36 12.06 27.17
CA MET A 863 11.06 13.17 26.53
C MET A 863 10.11 14.04 25.69
N ASP A 864 9.13 13.44 25.00
CA ASP A 864 8.09 14.16 24.26
C ASP A 864 7.29 15.11 25.16
N ALA A 865 6.89 14.67 26.35
CA ALA A 865 6.19 15.51 27.31
C ALA A 865 7.04 16.69 27.79
N VAL A 866 8.34 16.47 28.02
CA VAL A 866 9.26 17.55 28.41
C VAL A 866 9.44 18.56 27.28
N LEU A 867 9.64 18.11 26.05
CA LEU A 867 9.74 19.00 24.89
C LEU A 867 8.42 19.75 24.64
N LYS A 868 7.26 19.10 24.78
CA LYS A 868 5.94 19.74 24.74
C LYS A 868 5.79 20.82 25.81
N SER A 869 6.30 20.61 27.01
CA SER A 869 6.23 21.60 28.09
C SER A 869 6.98 22.91 27.75
N MET A 870 7.92 22.86 26.80
CA MET A 870 8.65 24.02 26.29
C MET A 870 7.89 24.77 25.19
N VAL A 871 6.73 24.29 24.75
CA VAL A 871 5.91 24.90 23.70
C VAL A 871 4.89 25.83 24.35
N ARG A 872 5.07 27.15 24.20
CA ARG A 872 4.11 28.13 24.75
C ARG A 872 2.80 28.17 23.97
N GLN A 873 2.90 28.09 22.65
CA GLN A 873 1.78 28.22 21.72
C GLN A 873 2.17 27.64 20.37
N ARG A 874 1.20 27.04 19.67
CA ARG A 874 1.40 26.57 18.30
C ARG A 874 1.59 27.76 17.36
N ARG A 875 2.53 27.64 16.44
CA ARG A 875 2.84 28.65 15.42
C ARG A 875 2.38 28.20 14.04
N GLY A 876 1.89 29.15 13.25
CA GLY A 876 1.41 28.90 11.89
C GLY A 876 0.31 27.84 11.84
N ALA A 877 0.43 26.90 10.89
CA ALA A 877 -0.55 25.85 10.63
C ALA A 877 -0.49 24.63 11.58
N GLY A 878 0.05 24.80 12.80
CA GLY A 878 0.07 23.74 13.81
C GLY A 878 1.45 23.25 14.25
N TYR A 879 2.52 24.05 14.07
CA TYR A 879 3.87 23.68 14.50
C TYR A 879 4.08 23.95 15.99
N ASP A 880 4.66 22.99 16.68
CA ASP A 880 4.97 23.02 18.10
C ASP A 880 6.37 23.63 18.29
N TYR A 881 6.45 24.96 18.20
CA TYR A 881 7.71 25.68 18.32
C TYR A 881 8.26 25.60 19.75
N ILE A 882 9.43 24.96 19.89
CA ILE A 882 10.09 24.76 21.17
C ILE A 882 10.80 26.05 21.58
N THR A 883 10.48 26.53 22.78
CA THR A 883 11.12 27.69 23.41
C THR A 883 11.93 27.24 24.63
N PRO A 884 13.24 26.95 24.50
CA PRO A 884 14.03 26.28 25.53
C PRO A 884 14.09 27.01 26.88
N HIS A 885 14.09 28.35 26.84
CA HIS A 885 14.07 29.22 28.03
C HIS A 885 12.77 29.10 28.85
N VAL A 886 11.74 28.39 28.36
CA VAL A 886 10.56 28.05 29.16
C VAL A 886 10.92 27.08 30.26
N LEU A 887 11.75 26.07 29.98
CA LEU A 887 12.23 25.14 30.99
C LEU A 887 13.52 25.65 31.64
N PHE A 888 14.51 26.03 30.82
CA PHE A 888 15.79 26.56 31.26
C PHE A 888 15.75 28.09 31.41
N ASP A 889 14.86 28.59 32.26
CA ASP A 889 14.80 30.03 32.55
C ASP A 889 16.05 30.46 33.34
N ARG A 890 16.72 31.51 32.89
CA ARG A 890 17.94 32.04 33.52
C ARG A 890 17.69 32.69 34.90
N ASN A 891 16.43 32.99 35.21
CA ASN A 891 16.06 33.51 36.54
C ASN A 891 15.70 32.39 37.52
N SER A 892 15.59 31.14 37.06
CA SER A 892 15.25 29.99 37.89
C SER A 892 16.51 29.36 38.47
N THR A 893 16.41 28.75 39.66
CA THR A 893 17.50 27.90 40.17
C THR A 893 17.46 26.53 39.52
N ARG A 894 18.57 25.78 39.60
CA ARG A 894 18.60 24.42 39.05
C ARG A 894 17.59 23.50 39.76
N GLU A 895 17.36 23.67 41.06
CA GLU A 895 16.37 22.90 41.81
C GLU A 895 14.95 23.17 41.28
N HIS A 896 14.63 24.42 40.95
CA HIS A 896 13.34 24.78 40.38
C HIS A 896 13.11 24.11 39.02
N VAL A 897 14.12 24.10 38.14
CA VAL A 897 14.05 23.42 36.84
C VAL A 897 13.86 21.91 37.03
N TYR A 898 14.57 21.30 37.99
CA TYR A 898 14.46 19.87 38.29
C TYR A 898 13.07 19.49 38.82
N GLU A 899 12.52 20.25 39.77
CA GLU A 899 11.16 20.02 40.28
C GLU A 899 10.10 20.19 39.19
N ARG A 900 10.30 21.11 38.25
CA ARG A 900 9.39 21.26 37.11
C ARG A 900 9.36 20.02 36.20
N ILE A 901 10.50 19.36 36.00
CA ILE A 901 10.56 18.08 35.27
C ILE A 901 9.87 16.97 36.07
N LYS A 902 10.05 16.93 37.40
CA LYS A 902 9.29 15.99 38.26
C LYS A 902 7.79 16.20 38.18
N ASP A 903 7.33 17.45 38.15
CA ASP A 903 5.91 17.75 38.04
C ASP A 903 5.34 17.28 36.70
N ILE A 904 6.08 17.42 35.60
CA ILE A 904 5.68 16.85 34.30
C ILE A 904 5.52 15.32 34.42
N ARG A 905 6.48 14.63 35.06
CA ARG A 905 6.37 13.19 35.32
C ARG A 905 5.12 12.83 36.11
N ARG A 906 4.79 13.58 37.18
CA ARG A 906 3.58 13.33 37.99
C ARG A 906 2.31 13.44 37.15
N HIS A 907 2.14 14.54 36.41
CA HIS A 907 0.97 14.78 35.56
C HIS A 907 0.80 13.77 34.41
N MET A 908 1.85 13.06 34.02
CA MET A 908 1.75 12.00 33.00
C MET A 908 1.13 10.70 33.52
N TYR A 909 1.21 10.45 34.83
CA TYR A 909 0.74 9.21 35.46
C TYR A 909 -0.47 9.41 36.39
N ASP A 910 -0.89 10.66 36.62
CA ASP A 910 -2.17 11.03 37.22
C ASP A 910 -3.30 11.01 36.16
#